data_AF-A0A9D0KMM1-F1
#
_entry.id   AF-A0A9D0KMM1-F1
#
_cell.length_a   1.000
_cell.length_b   1.000
_cell.length_c   1.000
_cell.angle_alpha   90.00
_cell.angle_beta   90.00
_cell.angle_gamma   90.00
#
_symmetry.space_group_name_H-M   'P 1'
#
loop_
_entity.id
_entity.type
_entity.pdbx_description
1 polymer ?
#
loop_
_entity_poly.entity_id
_entity_poly.type
_entity_poly.pdbx_seq_one_letter_code
_entity_poly.pdbx_strand_id
1 'polypeptide(L)'
;MSHTSMSAPAADHRELGKQDARSWYVLAVVAVLLSATVLRFFNLNWDSGTHIHPDERYLTMVVSAVRLPSETQSILSPASEGQAAPKGWPEALQLYWDTGHSPLNPANYERFVNYVYGTLPLFATRATALWVDRWACVSQPSLGGGVVQRFLTGSSHPCAPGFFTGYEGIHLVGRCLAALADLGTLVAVMLMARLVASTVSTERSASRWMSLIVGMLYTCTVLAVQYAHFFVVDSFATVFVTATLLFIIYALRTGKAGWMVAAGLMAGLAVASKISVWPLGLLLTLAGLWLLKDARNLPRDTAFLVVAALAGAVAFRTAQPYAFEGPGFFDVKLNPQWLETMRSIRDLMRGQQDVPFGHQWTGRAPIIFPLRNMIFWGMGIPLGIASWMGWAVVGWRLWSRKQHPGDRGMERALWLLWIWGGGFFLYQGTQWVKSMRYLLPVYPVFVIFAGWLLLQLRVRDSSSRHPVLQPLLRATPALVVLGTGVWCFAFLNVYARPLTRLAASEWMRLHIPAAVNLRTASGELIPLPVSRAELNATGASIVLHLDALPHTGEGLSAASEGVQVVAVELPKVGARGIEGIRHIQVTLNGFKGEGSVALAAGNTTRLSARLSFPVPVTLRPDSPIDMVITLLSGDPVTLDTSVIANEHWDDPLPLRLAGWDPFRDWYRGLESSPSGLMNNYDNDTLEKRRQLLNWLDEADYIVLSSNRLFASIPRLPMRYPLTTAYYQALFNGTLGFELEAEFVSYPTIGPCQFPDQEMPFPVPAPRFTTARPCEIRLPPAEEAFSVYDHPTVLVFKKTPSYSYERAREILPVSLLDHVRWMTPREATRTGGRDPASKLLASPRIRAEQEAGGTWSELFDRSALQNRSQRAAIVVWALMLTVLGWLAYPWLFRAFPNLHLHGYGVARAVGLLVWSYVPWLLSSLHILPHSRGLLWAVFFALLLLSVWAAYRQRASLGKLLSQEWHAFLVVDALFLGLYLAWVGVRWLNPDLWHPVTGGEKPMDFAYLNAVIKSTWFPPYDPWFAGGNLNYYYFGFVMIGSLVKALGIIPSIAYNLAVPSLFALTGLGAYTVASNLASGDRQRGMRAGLWATLLVLIAGNLGEVQLLV
;
A
#
# COMPACT_ATOMS: atom_id res chain seq x y z
N MET A 1 -28.48 -84.07 24.39
CA MET A 1 -27.05 -83.70 24.43
C MET A 1 -26.65 -83.17 23.06
N SER A 2 -26.45 -81.86 22.93
CA SER A 2 -25.83 -81.23 21.76
C SER A 2 -25.28 -79.86 22.18
N HIS A 3 -23.96 -79.69 22.08
CA HIS A 3 -23.23 -78.51 22.49
C HIS A 3 -23.55 -77.28 21.64
N THR A 4 -23.78 -76.14 22.28
CA THR A 4 -23.81 -74.80 21.69
C THR A 4 -22.61 -74.00 22.18
N SER A 5 -21.81 -73.47 21.24
CA SER A 5 -20.67 -72.59 21.47
C SER A 5 -21.12 -71.12 21.54
N MET A 6 -20.74 -70.40 22.60
CA MET A 6 -20.91 -68.95 22.73
C MET A 6 -19.77 -68.20 22.02
N SER A 7 -20.12 -67.28 21.12
CA SER A 7 -19.24 -66.27 20.53
C SER A 7 -19.30 -64.95 21.32
N ALA A 8 -18.14 -64.40 21.71
CA ALA A 8 -17.99 -63.08 22.32
C ALA A 8 -18.10 -61.94 21.28
N PRO A 9 -18.60 -60.74 21.63
CA PRO A 9 -18.86 -59.66 20.67
C PRO A 9 -17.63 -58.78 20.39
N ALA A 10 -17.35 -58.57 19.10
CA ALA A 10 -16.32 -57.67 18.58
C ALA A 10 -16.80 -56.21 18.48
N ALA A 11 -16.98 -55.53 19.61
CA ALA A 11 -17.41 -54.13 19.66
C ALA A 11 -16.65 -53.35 20.73
N ASP A 12 -15.40 -52.93 20.44
CA ASP A 12 -14.72 -51.91 21.27
C ASP A 12 -13.60 -51.13 20.52
N HIS A 13 -12.89 -51.75 19.57
CA HIS A 13 -11.75 -51.11 18.91
C HIS A 13 -12.07 -49.92 17.96
N ARG A 14 -13.33 -49.71 17.54
CA ARG A 14 -13.71 -48.63 16.61
C ARG A 14 -14.07 -47.31 17.29
N GLU A 15 -14.42 -47.31 18.57
CA GLU A 15 -14.73 -46.07 19.31
C GLU A 15 -13.48 -45.41 19.87
N LEU A 16 -12.53 -46.19 20.39
CA LEU A 16 -11.21 -45.74 20.86
C LEU A 16 -10.45 -44.96 19.77
N GLY A 17 -10.34 -45.51 18.56
CA GLY A 17 -9.64 -44.84 17.45
C GLY A 17 -10.29 -43.52 16.96
N LYS A 18 -11.59 -43.30 17.23
CA LYS A 18 -12.27 -42.03 16.90
C LYS A 18 -12.07 -40.96 17.97
N GLN A 19 -11.97 -41.35 19.25
CA GLN A 19 -11.65 -40.45 20.35
C GLN A 19 -10.21 -39.95 20.24
N ASP A 20 -9.24 -40.83 20.01
CA ASP A 20 -7.83 -40.46 19.80
C ASP A 20 -7.66 -39.48 18.64
N ALA A 21 -8.39 -39.71 17.55
CA ALA A 21 -8.40 -38.84 16.38
C ALA A 21 -8.95 -37.43 16.64
N ARG A 22 -9.79 -37.23 17.66
CA ARG A 22 -10.33 -35.92 18.04
C ARG A 22 -9.39 -35.22 19.02
N SER A 23 -8.84 -35.95 19.98
CA SER A 23 -7.93 -35.43 21.00
C SER A 23 -6.65 -34.83 20.40
N TRP A 24 -6.00 -35.52 19.45
CA TRP A 24 -4.79 -34.97 18.81
C TRP A 24 -5.06 -33.67 18.05
N TYR A 25 -6.22 -33.56 17.38
CA TYR A 25 -6.56 -32.38 16.59
C TYR A 25 -6.78 -31.18 17.50
N VAL A 26 -7.47 -31.39 18.64
CA VAL A 26 -7.65 -30.34 19.64
C VAL A 26 -6.30 -29.89 20.19
N LEU A 27 -5.41 -30.83 20.54
CA LEU A 27 -4.05 -30.50 20.99
C LEU A 27 -3.27 -29.72 19.93
N ALA A 28 -3.36 -30.10 18.65
CA ALA A 28 -2.69 -29.39 17.57
C ALA A 28 -3.25 -27.98 17.35
N VAL A 29 -4.57 -27.78 17.45
CA VAL A 29 -5.19 -26.45 17.39
C VAL A 29 -4.73 -25.59 18.57
N VAL A 30 -4.71 -26.15 19.78
CA VAL A 30 -4.19 -25.46 20.96
C VAL A 30 -2.73 -25.07 20.77
N ALA A 31 -1.90 -25.95 20.22
CA ALA A 31 -0.50 -25.63 19.90
C ALA A 31 -0.36 -24.50 18.86
N VAL A 32 -1.19 -24.49 17.80
CA VAL A 32 -1.24 -23.39 16.82
C VAL A 32 -1.60 -22.07 17.48
N LEU A 33 -2.63 -22.07 18.33
CA LEU A 33 -3.10 -20.87 19.02
C LEU A 33 -2.08 -20.37 20.05
N LEU A 34 -1.46 -21.26 20.83
CA LEU A 34 -0.39 -20.90 21.77
C LEU A 34 0.81 -20.33 21.03
N SER A 35 1.23 -20.96 19.93
CA SER A 35 2.32 -20.45 19.09
C SER A 35 1.97 -19.05 18.57
N ALA A 36 0.76 -18.85 18.04
CA ALA A 36 0.30 -17.54 17.59
C ALA A 36 0.33 -16.51 18.71
N THR A 37 -0.19 -16.83 19.89
CA THR A 37 -0.16 -15.94 21.05
C THR A 37 1.28 -15.53 21.39
N VAL A 38 2.21 -16.49 21.48
CA VAL A 38 3.62 -16.18 21.74
C VAL A 38 4.17 -15.21 20.68
N LEU A 39 3.89 -15.44 19.40
CA LEU A 39 4.42 -14.59 18.32
C LEU A 39 3.82 -13.17 18.29
N ARG A 40 2.55 -12.97 18.69
CA ARG A 40 1.91 -11.64 18.68
C ARG A 40 2.23 -10.81 19.92
N PHE A 41 2.49 -11.48 21.04
CA PHE A 41 2.78 -10.82 22.32
C PHE A 41 4.28 -10.78 22.64
N PHE A 42 5.13 -11.22 21.72
CA PHE A 42 6.57 -11.20 21.89
C PHE A 42 7.09 -9.75 21.97
N ASN A 43 7.73 -9.39 23.08
CA ASN A 43 8.33 -8.07 23.28
C ASN A 43 7.45 -6.88 22.82
N LEU A 44 6.21 -6.80 23.31
CA LEU A 44 5.28 -5.74 22.89
C LEU A 44 5.77 -4.30 23.14
N ASN A 45 6.76 -4.08 24.00
CA ASN A 45 7.39 -2.79 24.26
C ASN A 45 8.81 -2.69 23.65
N TRP A 46 9.02 -3.31 22.49
CA TRP A 46 10.32 -3.37 21.80
C TRP A 46 10.92 -1.98 21.47
N ASP A 47 10.09 -0.96 21.31
CA ASP A 47 10.49 0.44 21.06
C ASP A 47 10.64 1.28 22.33
N SER A 48 10.53 0.67 23.52
CA SER A 48 10.72 1.32 24.83
C SER A 48 9.89 2.61 25.02
N GLY A 49 8.64 2.63 24.53
CA GLY A 49 7.74 3.78 24.69
C GLY A 49 8.10 5.00 23.85
N THR A 50 8.86 4.85 22.76
CA THR A 50 9.26 6.00 21.92
C THR A 50 8.25 6.40 20.84
N HIS A 51 7.19 5.62 20.63
CA HIS A 51 6.07 5.94 19.73
C HIS A 51 6.52 6.28 18.29
N ILE A 52 7.42 5.46 17.75
CA ILE A 52 8.10 5.76 16.48
C ILE A 52 7.19 5.53 15.27
N HIS A 53 6.18 4.65 15.40
CA HIS A 53 5.18 4.48 14.37
C HIS A 53 4.22 5.71 14.36
N PRO A 54 4.13 6.46 13.24
CA PRO A 54 3.41 7.75 13.21
C PRO A 54 1.91 7.63 13.50
N ASP A 55 1.24 6.59 12.97
CA ASP A 55 -0.18 6.40 13.23
C ASP A 55 -0.48 5.94 14.65
N GLU A 56 0.34 5.06 15.23
CA GLU A 56 0.23 4.71 16.64
C GLU A 56 0.46 5.92 17.53
N ARG A 57 1.49 6.74 17.24
CA ARG A 57 1.72 8.00 17.95
C ARG A 57 0.50 8.91 17.88
N TYR A 58 -0.08 9.08 16.69
CA TYR A 58 -1.28 9.87 16.49
C TYR A 58 -2.49 9.30 17.25
N LEU A 59 -2.74 8.00 17.16
CA LEU A 59 -3.82 7.34 17.91
C LEU A 59 -3.60 7.46 19.42
N THR A 60 -2.36 7.31 19.90
CA THR A 60 -1.99 7.50 21.31
C THR A 60 -2.31 8.92 21.78
N MET A 61 -1.95 9.94 21.00
CA MET A 61 -2.30 11.34 21.30
C MET A 61 -3.82 11.57 21.38
N VAL A 62 -4.58 10.98 20.46
CA VAL A 62 -6.04 11.16 20.44
C VAL A 62 -6.71 10.40 21.59
N VAL A 63 -6.37 9.12 21.79
CA VAL A 63 -7.02 8.25 22.80
C VAL A 63 -6.67 8.70 24.23
N SER A 64 -5.47 9.26 24.43
CA SER A 64 -5.09 9.87 25.71
C SER A 64 -5.78 11.22 25.98
N ALA A 65 -6.37 11.86 24.96
CA ALA A 65 -7.11 13.11 25.09
C ALA A 65 -8.63 12.91 25.27
N VAL A 66 -9.25 12.00 24.51
CA VAL A 66 -10.70 11.73 24.63
C VAL A 66 -11.05 11.13 25.99
N ARG A 67 -12.31 11.31 26.42
CA ARG A 67 -12.82 10.80 27.70
C ARG A 67 -14.15 10.08 27.50
N LEU A 68 -14.38 8.99 28.23
CA LEU A 68 -15.71 8.38 28.27
C LEU A 68 -16.70 9.33 28.97
N PRO A 69 -17.99 9.32 28.59
CA PRO A 69 -19.02 10.12 29.25
C PRO A 69 -19.18 9.86 30.76
N SER A 70 -18.64 8.76 31.29
CA SER A 70 -18.63 8.44 32.72
C SER A 70 -17.43 9.02 33.49
N GLU A 71 -16.43 9.58 32.80
CA GLU A 71 -15.22 10.16 33.40
C GLU A 71 -15.37 11.65 33.75
N THR A 72 -16.46 12.30 33.33
CA THR A 72 -16.70 13.75 33.40
C THR A 72 -16.96 14.31 34.80
N GLN A 73 -16.81 13.53 35.87
CA GLN A 73 -16.93 14.06 37.24
C GLN A 73 -15.69 14.80 37.76
N SER A 74 -14.53 14.78 37.08
CA SER A 74 -13.30 15.39 37.65
C SER A 74 -12.54 16.42 36.81
N ILE A 75 -12.58 16.48 35.47
CA ILE A 75 -11.88 17.54 34.72
C ILE A 75 -12.64 17.79 33.41
N LEU A 76 -13.18 19.01 33.25
CA LEU A 76 -13.95 19.45 32.08
C LEU A 76 -13.04 19.50 30.84
N SER A 77 -13.53 18.95 29.72
CA SER A 77 -12.95 19.23 28.39
C SER A 77 -13.25 20.69 27.99
N PRO A 78 -12.45 21.32 27.11
CA PRO A 78 -12.69 22.70 26.67
C PRO A 78 -14.08 22.90 26.04
N ALA A 79 -14.59 21.88 25.34
CA ALA A 79 -15.92 21.91 24.72
C ALA A 79 -17.10 21.81 25.71
N SER A 80 -16.82 21.54 26.99
CA SER A 80 -17.82 21.34 28.06
C SER A 80 -17.81 22.44 29.14
N GLU A 81 -17.11 23.56 28.92
CA GLU A 81 -17.19 24.72 29.82
C GLU A 81 -18.65 25.18 30.00
N GLY A 82 -19.23 24.84 31.16
CA GLY A 82 -20.61 25.20 31.54
C GLY A 82 -21.64 24.06 31.58
N GLN A 83 -21.31 22.82 31.19
CA GLN A 83 -22.24 21.68 31.26
C GLN A 83 -22.00 20.79 32.48
N ALA A 84 -23.07 20.46 33.21
CA ALA A 84 -23.01 19.56 34.37
C ALA A 84 -22.68 18.12 33.92
N ALA A 85 -21.83 17.42 34.68
CA ALA A 85 -21.52 16.02 34.42
C ALA A 85 -22.80 15.16 34.43
N PRO A 86 -22.96 14.19 33.50
CA PRO A 86 -24.11 13.31 33.45
C PRO A 86 -24.31 12.58 34.79
N LYS A 87 -25.51 12.67 35.35
CA LYS A 87 -25.89 12.11 36.66
C LYS A 87 -26.21 10.62 36.61
N GLY A 88 -26.17 9.99 35.43
CA GLY A 88 -26.38 8.57 35.24
C GLY A 88 -26.21 8.08 33.79
N TRP A 89 -26.36 6.77 33.58
CA TRP A 89 -26.21 6.12 32.27
C TRP A 89 -27.10 6.69 31.15
N PRO A 90 -28.36 7.11 31.38
CA PRO A 90 -29.19 7.68 30.30
C PRO A 90 -28.64 8.99 29.73
N GLU A 91 -28.17 9.90 30.59
CA GLU A 91 -27.56 11.18 30.18
C GLU A 91 -26.21 10.94 29.49
N ALA A 92 -25.42 9.98 29.98
CA ALA A 92 -24.17 9.55 29.35
C ALA A 92 -24.39 8.98 27.93
N LEU A 93 -25.48 8.23 27.72
CA LEU A 93 -25.85 7.70 26.41
C LEU A 93 -26.33 8.81 25.46
N GLN A 94 -27.06 9.81 25.95
CA GLN A 94 -27.43 10.97 25.13
C GLN A 94 -26.18 11.76 24.70
N LEU A 95 -25.26 12.00 25.63
CA LEU A 95 -23.99 12.67 25.34
C LEU A 95 -23.08 11.89 24.38
N TYR A 96 -23.22 10.55 24.30
CA TYR A 96 -22.49 9.75 23.31
C TYR A 96 -22.91 10.07 21.88
N TRP A 97 -24.19 10.33 21.65
CA TRP A 97 -24.77 10.60 20.32
C TRP A 97 -24.75 12.08 19.93
N ASP A 98 -24.49 12.98 20.89
CA ASP A 98 -24.28 14.39 20.66
C ASP A 98 -22.91 14.67 20.02
N THR A 99 -22.87 14.68 18.68
CA THR A 99 -21.64 14.93 17.92
C THR A 99 -20.96 16.25 18.32
N GLY A 100 -21.72 17.29 18.64
CA GLY A 100 -21.17 18.62 18.97
C GLY A 100 -20.54 18.70 20.35
N HIS A 101 -21.01 17.91 21.32
CA HIS A 101 -20.57 18.02 22.72
C HIS A 101 -19.92 16.75 23.29
N SER A 102 -19.94 15.63 22.56
CA SER A 102 -19.41 14.37 23.09
C SER A 102 -17.91 14.46 23.38
N PRO A 103 -17.44 14.13 24.61
CA PRO A 103 -16.02 14.12 24.95
C PRO A 103 -15.26 12.94 24.30
N LEU A 104 -16.00 12.02 23.67
CA LEU A 104 -15.45 10.93 22.88
C LEU A 104 -15.20 11.31 21.41
N ASN A 105 -15.73 12.44 20.94
CA ASN A 105 -15.52 12.89 19.57
C ASN A 105 -14.17 13.60 19.44
N PRO A 106 -13.19 13.03 18.71
CA PRO A 106 -11.90 13.69 18.50
C PRO A 106 -12.05 15.07 17.86
N ALA A 107 -13.08 15.28 17.03
CA ALA A 107 -13.30 16.53 16.34
C ALA A 107 -13.62 17.72 17.27
N ASN A 108 -14.03 17.44 18.53
CA ASN A 108 -14.30 18.46 19.55
C ASN A 108 -13.04 18.95 20.26
N TYR A 109 -11.86 18.45 19.86
CA TYR A 109 -10.56 18.91 20.33
C TYR A 109 -9.86 19.60 19.16
N GLU A 110 -9.44 20.86 19.33
CA GLU A 110 -8.85 21.69 18.27
C GLU A 110 -7.69 21.00 17.53
N ARG A 111 -6.90 20.18 18.23
CA ARG A 111 -5.77 19.44 17.65
C ARG A 111 -6.17 18.25 16.77
N PHE A 112 -7.40 17.75 16.87
CA PHE A 112 -7.86 16.50 16.26
C PHE A 112 -9.11 16.65 15.39
N VAL A 113 -9.44 17.89 15.00
CA VAL A 113 -10.54 18.26 14.06
C VAL A 113 -10.55 17.41 12.78
N ASN A 114 -9.37 17.02 12.29
CA ASN A 114 -9.19 16.24 11.05
C ASN A 114 -8.99 14.74 11.30
N TYR A 115 -9.51 14.16 12.38
CA TYR A 115 -9.35 12.72 12.66
C TYR A 115 -9.94 11.85 11.53
N VAL A 116 -9.11 10.99 10.95
CA VAL A 116 -9.40 10.25 9.71
C VAL A 116 -9.77 8.77 9.92
N TYR A 117 -9.55 8.24 11.12
CA TYR A 117 -9.66 6.81 11.40
C TYR A 117 -11.06 6.42 11.90
N GLY A 118 -11.30 5.11 11.99
CA GLY A 118 -12.50 4.59 12.65
C GLY A 118 -12.47 4.87 14.15
N THR A 119 -13.62 5.12 14.76
CA THR A 119 -13.73 5.39 16.19
C THR A 119 -13.87 4.13 17.03
N LEU A 120 -14.26 3.00 16.44
CA LEU A 120 -14.40 1.74 17.18
C LEU A 120 -13.11 1.29 17.89
N PRO A 121 -11.94 1.21 17.22
CA PRO A 121 -10.70 0.82 17.90
C PRO A 121 -10.28 1.82 18.99
N LEU A 122 -10.57 3.10 18.78
CA LEU A 122 -10.30 4.18 19.73
C LEU A 122 -11.16 4.03 20.99
N PHE A 123 -12.47 3.80 20.85
CA PHE A 123 -13.38 3.59 21.98
C PHE A 123 -13.04 2.32 22.75
N ALA A 124 -12.78 1.22 22.03
CA ALA A 124 -12.38 -0.04 22.65
C ALA A 124 -11.10 0.15 23.48
N THR A 125 -10.09 0.83 22.92
CA THR A 125 -8.83 1.08 23.61
C THR A 125 -9.02 1.98 24.83
N ARG A 126 -9.77 3.09 24.72
CA ARG A 126 -10.04 3.98 25.87
C ARG A 126 -10.77 3.23 27.00
N ALA A 127 -11.79 2.46 26.66
CA ALA A 127 -12.57 1.72 27.65
C ALA A 127 -11.75 0.62 28.34
N THR A 128 -10.97 -0.15 27.57
CA THR A 128 -10.08 -1.16 28.14
C THR A 128 -8.97 -0.52 28.97
N ALA A 129 -8.39 0.59 28.52
CA ALA A 129 -7.37 1.33 29.25
C ALA A 129 -7.88 1.81 30.60
N LEU A 130 -9.07 2.41 30.65
CA LEU A 130 -9.68 2.84 31.92
C LEU A 130 -9.95 1.67 32.86
N TRP A 131 -10.41 0.54 32.32
CA TRP A 131 -10.64 -0.67 33.11
C TRP A 131 -9.34 -1.24 33.68
N VAL A 132 -8.28 -1.35 32.86
CA VAL A 132 -6.96 -1.83 33.28
C VAL A 132 -6.35 -0.87 34.31
N ASP A 133 -6.41 0.44 34.08
CA ASP A 133 -5.86 1.45 34.99
C ASP A 133 -6.47 1.36 36.39
N ARG A 134 -7.81 1.29 36.48
CA ARG A 134 -8.54 1.17 37.76
C ARG A 134 -8.33 -0.18 38.47
N TRP A 135 -7.91 -1.21 37.75
CA TRP A 135 -7.76 -2.56 38.30
C TRP A 135 -6.30 -2.93 38.62
N ALA A 136 -5.36 -2.46 37.81
CA ALA A 136 -3.93 -2.82 37.88
C ALA A 136 -3.06 -1.73 38.53
N CYS A 137 -3.45 -0.44 38.45
CA CYS A 137 -2.61 0.68 38.89
C CYS A 137 -3.20 1.35 40.15
N VAL A 138 -3.46 0.51 41.16
CA VAL A 138 -3.94 0.91 42.48
C VAL A 138 -2.87 0.60 43.54
N SER A 139 -2.95 1.24 44.71
CA SER A 139 -1.94 1.11 45.78
C SER A 139 -1.70 -0.34 46.24
N GLN A 140 -2.71 -1.22 46.13
CA GLN A 140 -2.58 -2.66 46.33
C GLN A 140 -3.34 -3.43 45.24
N PRO A 141 -2.68 -3.79 44.12
CA PRO A 141 -3.35 -4.50 43.04
C PRO A 141 -3.66 -5.95 43.46
N SER A 142 -4.80 -6.47 43.02
CA SER A 142 -5.10 -7.90 43.12
C SER A 142 -4.03 -8.72 42.39
N LEU A 143 -3.87 -10.01 42.72
CA LEU A 143 -2.87 -10.88 42.07
C LEU A 143 -2.99 -10.85 40.53
N GLY A 144 -4.22 -10.83 40.00
CA GLY A 144 -4.46 -10.66 38.56
C GLY A 144 -4.04 -9.29 38.02
N GLY A 145 -4.34 -8.21 38.74
CA GLY A 145 -3.93 -6.84 38.37
C GLY A 145 -2.41 -6.69 38.33
N GLY A 146 -1.70 -7.26 39.31
CA GLY A 146 -0.24 -7.27 39.34
C GLY A 146 0.40 -8.08 38.21
N VAL A 147 -0.23 -9.20 37.80
CA VAL A 147 0.22 -9.97 36.63
C VAL A 147 0.04 -9.16 35.35
N VAL A 148 -1.11 -8.51 35.16
CA VAL A 148 -1.37 -7.69 33.97
C VAL A 148 -0.46 -6.46 33.91
N GLN A 149 -0.23 -5.80 35.04
CA GLN A 149 0.75 -4.71 35.12
C GLN A 149 2.12 -5.20 34.65
N ARG A 150 2.67 -6.26 35.27
CA ARG A 150 3.99 -6.80 34.92
C ARG A 150 4.09 -7.26 33.47
N PHE A 151 3.00 -7.80 32.93
CA PHE A 151 2.95 -8.22 31.53
C PHE A 151 3.02 -7.03 30.56
N LEU A 152 2.32 -5.93 30.85
CA LEU A 152 2.25 -4.76 29.99
C LEU A 152 3.48 -3.85 30.12
N THR A 153 3.91 -3.57 31.35
CA THR A 153 4.96 -2.58 31.63
C THR A 153 6.34 -3.21 31.87
N GLY A 154 6.43 -4.53 31.94
CA GLY A 154 7.60 -5.20 32.50
C GLY A 154 7.71 -5.04 34.03
N SER A 155 8.79 -5.56 34.61
CA SER A 155 9.05 -5.56 36.06
C SER A 155 9.62 -4.25 36.63
N SER A 156 9.99 -3.29 35.78
CA SER A 156 10.80 -2.12 36.14
C SER A 156 10.04 -0.79 36.26
N HIS A 157 8.77 -0.72 35.85
CA HIS A 157 8.03 0.54 35.83
C HIS A 157 6.92 0.61 36.92
N PRO A 158 6.97 1.60 37.84
CA PRO A 158 5.89 1.81 38.80
C PRO A 158 4.64 2.30 38.05
N CYS A 159 3.50 1.62 38.24
CA CYS A 159 2.23 2.06 37.66
C CYS A 159 1.49 2.97 38.65
N ALA A 160 1.28 4.23 38.26
CA ALA A 160 0.44 5.17 38.99
C ALA A 160 -0.97 5.25 38.35
N PRO A 161 -2.02 5.61 39.11
CA PRO A 161 -3.34 5.89 38.54
C PRO A 161 -3.23 6.91 37.40
N GLY A 162 -3.84 6.60 36.25
CA GLY A 162 -3.77 7.40 35.04
C GLY A 162 -2.68 6.98 34.05
N PHE A 163 -1.77 6.07 34.40
CA PHE A 163 -0.69 5.64 33.51
C PHE A 163 -1.20 5.01 32.20
N PHE A 164 -2.13 4.04 32.28
CA PHE A 164 -2.64 3.36 31.08
C PHE A 164 -3.67 4.19 30.31
N THR A 165 -4.20 5.27 30.91
CA THR A 165 -5.07 6.23 30.23
C THR A 165 -4.33 7.45 29.69
N GLY A 166 -3.06 7.61 30.06
CA GLY A 166 -2.16 8.66 29.63
C GLY A 166 -1.31 8.28 28.42
N TYR A 167 -0.54 9.24 27.91
CA TYR A 167 0.28 9.09 26.71
C TYR A 167 1.30 7.94 26.82
N GLU A 168 1.97 7.82 27.98
CA GLU A 168 3.01 6.84 28.24
C GLU A 168 2.51 5.38 28.17
N GLY A 169 1.32 5.07 28.71
CA GLY A 169 0.88 3.67 28.87
C GLY A 169 -0.18 3.19 27.87
N ILE A 170 -0.97 4.09 27.27
CA ILE A 170 -2.17 3.69 26.53
C ILE A 170 -1.89 2.90 25.25
N HIS A 171 -0.74 3.14 24.61
CA HIS A 171 -0.33 2.44 23.40
C HIS A 171 -0.12 0.94 23.65
N LEU A 172 0.36 0.54 24.83
CA LEU A 172 0.55 -0.87 25.21
C LEU A 172 -0.78 -1.63 25.26
N VAL A 173 -1.82 -0.98 25.79
CA VAL A 173 -3.20 -1.51 25.79
C VAL A 173 -3.70 -1.66 24.36
N GLY A 174 -3.45 -0.65 23.51
CA GLY A 174 -3.80 -0.67 22.09
C GLY A 174 -3.12 -1.80 21.32
N ARG A 175 -1.81 -2.03 21.55
CA ARG A 175 -1.05 -3.15 20.96
C ARG A 175 -1.61 -4.50 21.40
N CYS A 176 -1.94 -4.65 22.68
CA CYS A 176 -2.59 -5.86 23.20
C CYS A 176 -3.94 -6.15 22.53
N LEU A 177 -4.79 -5.12 22.34
CA LEU A 177 -6.05 -5.29 21.64
C LEU A 177 -5.86 -5.62 20.15
N ALA A 178 -4.85 -5.04 19.48
CA ALA A 178 -4.50 -5.38 18.11
C ALA A 178 -4.04 -6.84 17.99
N ALA A 179 -3.22 -7.33 18.91
CA ALA A 179 -2.81 -8.73 19.00
C ALA A 179 -4.00 -9.67 19.22
N LEU A 180 -4.94 -9.31 20.12
CA LEU A 180 -6.17 -10.08 20.34
C LEU A 180 -7.08 -10.09 19.10
N ALA A 181 -7.19 -8.97 18.39
CA ALA A 181 -7.94 -8.91 17.13
C ALA A 181 -7.32 -9.83 16.05
N ASP A 182 -5.99 -9.87 15.93
CA ASP A 182 -5.33 -10.81 15.00
C ASP A 182 -5.53 -12.27 15.41
N LEU A 183 -5.50 -12.61 16.71
CA LEU A 183 -5.85 -13.95 17.19
C LEU A 183 -7.30 -14.31 16.86
N GLY A 184 -8.23 -13.37 16.97
CA GLY A 184 -9.61 -13.53 16.50
C GLY A 184 -9.69 -13.81 15.00
N THR A 185 -8.85 -13.14 14.21
CA THR A 185 -8.71 -13.40 12.76
C THR A 185 -8.22 -14.82 12.50
N LEU A 186 -7.19 -15.28 13.20
CA LEU A 186 -6.66 -16.65 13.10
C LEU A 186 -7.76 -17.69 13.37
N VAL A 187 -8.53 -17.53 14.44
CA VAL A 187 -9.63 -18.44 14.77
C VAL A 187 -10.68 -18.45 13.65
N ALA A 188 -11.10 -17.29 13.17
CA ALA A 188 -12.08 -17.18 12.08
C ALA A 188 -11.55 -17.81 10.77
N VAL A 189 -10.28 -17.59 10.44
CA VAL A 189 -9.58 -18.20 9.30
C VAL A 189 -9.54 -19.72 9.40
N MET A 190 -9.18 -20.27 10.57
CA MET A 190 -9.16 -21.71 10.80
C MET A 190 -10.55 -22.34 10.66
N LEU A 191 -11.60 -21.64 11.11
CA LEU A 191 -12.98 -22.07 10.92
C LEU A 191 -13.38 -22.04 9.44
N MET A 192 -13.11 -20.95 8.72
CA MET A 192 -13.37 -20.85 7.28
C MET A 192 -12.66 -21.96 6.50
N ALA A 193 -11.39 -22.22 6.82
CA ALA A 193 -10.59 -23.27 6.21
C ALA A 193 -11.26 -24.65 6.35
N ARG A 194 -11.86 -24.97 7.50
CA ARG A 194 -12.61 -26.22 7.70
C ARG A 194 -13.86 -26.30 6.83
N LEU A 195 -14.57 -25.19 6.63
CA LEU A 195 -15.76 -25.14 5.77
C LEU A 195 -15.36 -25.39 4.31
N VAL A 196 -14.35 -24.67 3.83
CA VAL A 196 -13.86 -24.72 2.45
C VAL A 196 -13.18 -26.05 2.09
N ALA A 197 -12.60 -26.76 3.06
CA ALA A 197 -11.97 -28.07 2.85
C ALA A 197 -12.88 -29.09 2.13
N SER A 198 -14.19 -29.00 2.34
CA SER A 198 -15.20 -29.84 1.68
C SER A 198 -15.18 -29.76 0.15
N THR A 199 -14.64 -28.67 -0.42
CA THR A 199 -14.46 -28.52 -1.87
C THR A 199 -13.30 -29.32 -2.43
N VAL A 200 -12.36 -29.73 -1.58
CA VAL A 200 -11.21 -30.56 -1.94
C VAL A 200 -11.51 -32.03 -1.70
N SER A 201 -11.98 -32.36 -0.49
CA SER A 201 -12.31 -33.72 -0.08
C SER A 201 -13.44 -33.73 0.94
N THR A 202 -14.29 -34.74 0.87
CA THR A 202 -15.39 -34.98 1.83
C THR A 202 -14.91 -35.63 3.13
N GLU A 203 -13.66 -36.09 3.20
CA GLU A 203 -13.11 -36.72 4.39
C GLU A 203 -12.96 -35.75 5.56
N ARG A 204 -13.35 -36.19 6.77
CA ARG A 204 -13.18 -35.38 7.99
C ARG A 204 -11.71 -35.07 8.30
N SER A 205 -10.81 -35.99 7.97
CA SER A 205 -9.34 -35.82 8.08
C SER A 205 -8.86 -34.60 7.29
N ALA A 206 -9.35 -34.42 6.06
CA ALA A 206 -8.99 -33.30 5.18
C ALA A 206 -9.37 -31.94 5.80
N SER A 207 -10.55 -31.83 6.42
CA SER A 207 -10.97 -30.61 7.12
C SER A 207 -10.06 -30.25 8.30
N ARG A 208 -9.60 -31.25 9.07
CA ARG A 208 -8.66 -31.04 10.18
C ARG A 208 -7.30 -30.58 9.67
N TRP A 209 -6.78 -31.23 8.64
CA TRP A 209 -5.51 -30.84 8.02
C TRP A 209 -5.56 -29.46 7.38
N MET A 210 -6.62 -29.12 6.67
CA MET A 210 -6.82 -27.79 6.10
C MET A 210 -6.75 -26.71 7.19
N SER A 211 -7.46 -26.93 8.30
CA SER A 211 -7.46 -26.04 9.46
C SER A 211 -6.06 -25.83 10.04
N LEU A 212 -5.29 -26.89 10.19
CA LEU A 212 -3.95 -26.84 10.77
C LEU A 212 -2.92 -26.22 9.82
N ILE A 213 -2.97 -26.56 8.52
CA ILE A 213 -2.08 -25.98 7.51
C ILE A 213 -2.32 -24.47 7.43
N VAL A 214 -3.58 -24.06 7.23
CA VAL A 214 -3.93 -22.64 7.16
C VAL A 214 -3.61 -21.93 8.49
N GLY A 215 -3.89 -22.57 9.62
CA GLY A 215 -3.57 -22.04 10.94
C GLY A 215 -2.07 -21.77 11.10
N MET A 216 -1.21 -22.74 10.80
CA MET A 216 0.25 -22.57 10.87
C MET A 216 0.78 -21.51 9.90
N LEU A 217 0.24 -21.45 8.67
CA LEU A 217 0.64 -20.44 7.69
C LEU A 217 0.25 -19.02 8.13
N TYR A 218 -0.95 -18.82 8.67
CA TYR A 218 -1.41 -17.51 9.17
C TYR A 218 -0.67 -17.12 10.46
N THR A 219 -0.42 -18.09 11.35
CA THR A 219 0.44 -17.89 12.52
C THR A 219 1.80 -17.34 12.11
N CYS A 220 2.38 -17.80 11.01
CA CYS A 220 3.70 -17.35 10.55
C CYS A 220 3.65 -16.23 9.48
N THR A 221 2.51 -15.57 9.28
CA THR A 221 2.39 -14.49 8.30
C THR A 221 2.98 -13.20 8.86
N VAL A 222 4.07 -12.72 8.25
CA VAL A 222 4.88 -11.59 8.74
C VAL A 222 4.07 -10.31 8.95
N LEU A 223 3.25 -9.91 7.97
CA LEU A 223 2.46 -8.67 8.09
C LEU A 223 1.45 -8.74 9.26
N ALA A 224 0.84 -9.91 9.50
CA ALA A 224 -0.08 -10.10 10.61
C ALA A 224 0.64 -10.02 11.97
N VAL A 225 1.84 -10.60 12.06
CA VAL A 225 2.71 -10.49 13.24
C VAL A 225 3.13 -9.04 13.46
N GLN A 226 3.63 -8.35 12.44
CA GLN A 226 4.07 -6.95 12.52
C GLN A 226 2.94 -6.04 13.02
N TYR A 227 1.75 -6.11 12.42
CA TYR A 227 0.62 -5.26 12.79
C TYR A 227 -0.03 -5.63 14.13
N ALA A 228 0.33 -6.75 14.74
CA ALA A 228 -0.01 -7.06 16.12
C ALA A 228 0.88 -6.31 17.14
N HIS A 229 2.07 -5.85 16.73
CA HIS A 229 2.99 -5.08 17.58
C HIS A 229 2.76 -3.58 17.53
N PHE A 230 1.75 -3.11 16.77
CA PHE A 230 1.38 -1.71 16.67
C PHE A 230 -0.07 -1.50 17.07
N PHE A 231 -0.35 -0.40 17.77
CA PHE A 231 -1.71 0.07 18.01
C PHE A 231 -2.24 0.79 16.76
N VAL A 232 -2.95 0.03 15.92
CA VAL A 232 -3.51 0.49 14.64
C VAL A 232 -4.89 -0.11 14.39
N VAL A 233 -5.68 0.54 13.52
CA VAL A 233 -7.08 0.15 13.24
C VAL A 233 -7.22 -1.08 12.31
N ASP A 234 -6.13 -1.51 11.68
CA ASP A 234 -6.14 -2.50 10.60
C ASP A 234 -6.41 -3.92 11.09
N SER A 235 -5.86 -4.28 12.24
CA SER A 235 -6.09 -5.58 12.89
C SER A 235 -7.57 -5.74 13.28
N PHE A 236 -8.20 -4.66 13.77
CA PHE A 236 -9.64 -4.60 14.04
C PHE A 236 -10.48 -4.74 12.77
N ALA A 237 -10.16 -3.99 11.72
CA ALA A 237 -10.88 -4.11 10.45
C ALA A 237 -10.75 -5.54 9.88
N THR A 238 -9.57 -6.15 9.99
CA THR A 238 -9.29 -7.49 9.46
C THR A 238 -10.08 -8.58 10.17
N VAL A 239 -10.22 -8.54 11.50
CA VAL A 239 -11.02 -9.54 12.23
C VAL A 239 -12.50 -9.45 11.86
N PHE A 240 -13.04 -8.23 11.73
CA PHE A 240 -14.43 -8.04 11.38
C PHE A 240 -14.72 -8.41 9.91
N VAL A 241 -13.83 -8.07 8.97
CA VAL A 241 -13.91 -8.54 7.57
C VAL A 241 -13.92 -10.07 7.52
N THR A 242 -12.99 -10.71 8.23
CA THR A 242 -12.84 -12.17 8.25
C THR A 242 -14.06 -12.83 8.87
N ALA A 243 -14.62 -12.25 9.95
CA ALA A 243 -15.86 -12.72 10.57
C ALA A 243 -17.07 -12.56 9.63
N THR A 244 -17.19 -11.45 8.90
CA THR A 244 -18.23 -11.27 7.87
C THR A 244 -18.14 -12.37 6.82
N LEU A 245 -16.95 -12.64 6.27
CA LEU A 245 -16.75 -13.71 5.29
C LEU A 245 -17.12 -15.08 5.86
N LEU A 246 -16.72 -15.37 7.11
CA LEU A 246 -17.07 -16.61 7.80
C LEU A 246 -18.61 -16.80 7.89
N PHE A 247 -19.35 -15.78 8.29
CA PHE A 247 -20.81 -15.86 8.40
C PHE A 247 -21.50 -15.95 7.04
N ILE A 248 -20.98 -15.30 6.00
CA ILE A 248 -21.44 -15.48 4.61
C ILE A 248 -21.27 -16.94 4.19
N ILE A 249 -20.11 -17.56 4.48
CA ILE A 249 -19.85 -18.97 4.14
C ILE A 249 -20.82 -19.89 4.91
N TYR A 250 -21.09 -19.61 6.18
CA TYR A 250 -22.12 -20.35 6.94
C TYR A 250 -23.51 -20.20 6.35
N ALA A 251 -23.91 -18.98 5.93
CA ALA A 251 -25.19 -18.73 5.29
C ALA A 251 -25.34 -19.57 4.01
N LEU A 252 -24.32 -19.55 3.14
CA LEU A 252 -24.32 -20.28 1.87
C LEU A 252 -24.26 -21.80 2.04
N ARG A 253 -23.50 -22.29 3.03
CA ARG A 253 -23.40 -23.74 3.32
C ARG A 253 -24.69 -24.29 3.90
N THR A 254 -25.33 -23.57 4.81
CA THR A 254 -26.54 -24.04 5.49
C THR A 254 -27.83 -23.70 4.75
N GLY A 255 -27.75 -22.80 3.76
CA GLY A 255 -28.91 -22.23 3.08
C GLY A 255 -29.76 -21.31 3.97
N LYS A 256 -29.28 -20.94 5.16
CA LYS A 256 -30.05 -20.14 6.14
C LYS A 256 -29.66 -18.67 6.03
N ALA A 257 -30.57 -17.83 5.56
CA ALA A 257 -30.36 -16.38 5.46
C ALA A 257 -30.14 -15.68 6.82
N GLY A 258 -30.55 -16.27 7.95
CA GLY A 258 -30.34 -15.69 9.28
C GLY A 258 -28.87 -15.39 9.62
N TRP A 259 -27.92 -16.17 9.10
CA TRP A 259 -26.49 -15.89 9.28
C TRP A 259 -26.03 -14.58 8.61
N MET A 260 -26.79 -14.08 7.62
CA MET A 260 -26.52 -12.79 7.01
C MET A 260 -26.67 -11.64 8.00
N VAL A 261 -27.48 -11.78 9.06
CA VAL A 261 -27.62 -10.76 10.11
C VAL A 261 -26.30 -10.58 10.86
N ALA A 262 -25.66 -11.68 11.25
CA ALA A 262 -24.33 -11.65 11.86
C ALA A 262 -23.27 -11.10 10.89
N ALA A 263 -23.36 -11.48 9.60
CA ALA A 263 -22.46 -10.96 8.57
C ALA A 263 -22.58 -9.44 8.38
N GLY A 264 -23.82 -8.92 8.36
CA GLY A 264 -24.13 -7.50 8.27
C GLY A 264 -23.63 -6.72 9.48
N LEU A 265 -23.88 -7.22 10.69
CA LEU A 265 -23.37 -6.65 11.95
C LEU A 265 -21.84 -6.51 11.91
N MET A 266 -21.13 -7.61 11.60
CA MET A 266 -19.65 -7.60 11.50
C MET A 266 -19.16 -6.64 10.40
N ALA A 267 -19.87 -6.54 9.28
CA ALA A 267 -19.49 -5.63 8.20
C ALA A 267 -19.62 -4.16 8.62
N GLY A 268 -20.66 -3.81 9.39
CA GLY A 268 -20.80 -2.48 9.98
C GLY A 268 -19.63 -2.12 10.90
N LEU A 269 -19.21 -3.06 11.76
CA LEU A 269 -18.04 -2.90 12.64
C LEU A 269 -16.72 -2.81 11.86
N ALA A 270 -16.58 -3.55 10.75
CA ALA A 270 -15.42 -3.48 9.88
C ALA A 270 -15.27 -2.08 9.25
N VAL A 271 -16.36 -1.54 8.68
CA VAL A 271 -16.36 -0.21 8.06
C VAL A 271 -16.19 0.89 9.11
N ALA A 272 -16.73 0.72 10.32
CA ALA A 272 -16.51 1.62 11.45
C ALA A 272 -15.09 1.58 12.02
N SER A 273 -14.33 0.50 11.77
CA SER A 273 -12.90 0.44 12.09
C SER A 273 -12.06 1.11 11.00
N LYS A 274 -12.41 0.86 9.73
CA LYS A 274 -11.72 1.44 8.59
C LYS A 274 -12.60 1.50 7.35
N ILE A 275 -12.95 2.70 6.91
CA ILE A 275 -13.89 2.90 5.79
C ILE A 275 -13.44 2.28 4.45
N SER A 276 -12.13 2.08 4.26
CA SER A 276 -11.60 1.51 3.01
C SER A 276 -12.09 0.08 2.70
N VAL A 277 -12.68 -0.62 3.68
CA VAL A 277 -13.25 -1.98 3.49
C VAL A 277 -14.71 -1.97 3.03
N TRP A 278 -15.27 -0.81 2.68
CA TRP A 278 -16.64 -0.68 2.16
C TRP A 278 -17.02 -1.61 0.98
N PRO A 279 -16.10 -2.08 0.09
CA PRO A 279 -16.47 -3.04 -0.96
C PRO A 279 -17.04 -4.36 -0.43
N LEU A 280 -16.86 -4.65 0.87
CA LEU A 280 -17.47 -5.79 1.56
C LEU A 280 -19.01 -5.78 1.44
N GLY A 281 -19.63 -4.58 1.36
CA GLY A 281 -21.07 -4.45 1.14
C GLY A 281 -21.53 -5.09 -0.18
N LEU A 282 -20.73 -4.98 -1.25
CA LEU A 282 -21.05 -5.60 -2.55
C LEU A 282 -21.07 -7.13 -2.46
N LEU A 283 -20.17 -7.72 -1.64
CA LEU A 283 -20.15 -9.17 -1.41
C LEU A 283 -21.35 -9.64 -0.59
N LEU A 284 -21.78 -8.87 0.41
CA LEU A 284 -23.00 -9.15 1.16
C LEU A 284 -24.22 -9.16 0.25
N THR A 285 -24.35 -8.18 -0.64
CA THR A 285 -25.43 -8.13 -1.63
C THR A 285 -25.39 -9.34 -2.56
N LEU A 286 -24.22 -9.68 -3.10
CA LEU A 286 -24.06 -10.83 -3.99
C LEU A 286 -24.41 -12.16 -3.30
N ALA A 287 -23.95 -12.35 -2.07
CA ALA A 287 -24.28 -13.51 -1.25
C ALA A 287 -25.78 -13.61 -0.97
N GLY A 288 -26.42 -12.48 -0.63
CA GLY A 288 -27.87 -12.39 -0.41
C GLY A 288 -28.67 -12.76 -1.66
N LEU A 289 -28.32 -12.21 -2.82
CA LEU A 289 -28.97 -12.53 -4.10
C LEU A 289 -28.88 -14.02 -4.45
N TRP A 290 -27.80 -14.70 -4.07
CA TRP A 290 -27.66 -16.14 -4.30
C TRP A 290 -28.50 -17.00 -3.36
N LEU A 291 -28.86 -16.50 -2.18
CA LEU A 291 -29.76 -17.16 -1.23
C LEU A 291 -31.22 -17.04 -1.68
N LEU A 292 -31.62 -15.94 -2.32
CA LEU A 292 -33.00 -15.65 -2.77
C LEU A 292 -33.53 -16.50 -3.94
N LYS A 293 -32.91 -17.62 -4.29
CA LYS A 293 -33.29 -18.40 -5.49
C LYS A 293 -34.49 -19.34 -5.29
N ASP A 294 -34.89 -19.62 -4.06
CA ASP A 294 -36.05 -20.48 -3.77
C ASP A 294 -37.31 -19.63 -3.52
N ALA A 295 -38.25 -19.66 -4.46
CA ALA A 295 -39.46 -18.85 -4.43
C ALA A 295 -40.33 -19.10 -3.18
N ARG A 296 -40.21 -20.27 -2.53
CA ARG A 296 -40.99 -20.61 -1.32
C ARG A 296 -40.52 -19.87 -0.07
N ASN A 297 -39.23 -19.55 0.02
CA ASN A 297 -38.64 -18.88 1.19
C ASN A 297 -38.39 -17.38 0.96
N LEU A 298 -38.74 -16.87 -0.22
CA LEU A 298 -38.40 -15.52 -0.68
C LEU A 298 -38.79 -14.40 0.31
N PRO A 299 -39.99 -14.35 0.93
CA PRO A 299 -40.33 -13.28 1.87
C PRO A 299 -39.47 -13.31 3.13
N ARG A 300 -39.23 -14.51 3.67
CA ARG A 300 -38.43 -14.72 4.88
C ARG A 300 -36.96 -14.38 4.64
N ASP A 301 -36.40 -14.86 3.54
CA ASP A 301 -35.00 -14.61 3.20
C ASP A 301 -34.76 -13.13 2.85
N THR A 302 -35.72 -12.48 2.18
CA THR A 302 -35.70 -11.03 1.95
C THR A 302 -35.74 -10.27 3.28
N ALA A 303 -36.61 -10.66 4.22
CA ALA A 303 -36.66 -10.06 5.55
C ALA A 303 -35.31 -10.18 6.28
N PHE A 304 -34.66 -11.35 6.25
CA PHE A 304 -33.33 -11.50 6.84
C PHE A 304 -32.26 -10.63 6.18
N LEU A 305 -32.32 -10.42 4.87
CA LEU A 305 -31.39 -9.51 4.19
C LEU A 305 -31.62 -8.05 4.56
N VAL A 306 -32.88 -7.63 4.71
CA VAL A 306 -33.22 -6.29 5.22
C VAL A 306 -32.73 -6.14 6.66
N VAL A 307 -33.00 -7.11 7.53
CA VAL A 307 -32.51 -7.12 8.91
C VAL A 307 -30.98 -7.13 8.97
N ALA A 308 -30.30 -7.82 8.04
CA ALA A 308 -28.84 -7.79 7.94
C ALA A 308 -28.30 -6.41 7.56
N ALA A 309 -28.93 -5.74 6.59
CA ALA A 309 -28.58 -4.38 6.21
C ALA A 309 -28.81 -3.39 7.37
N LEU A 310 -29.94 -3.52 8.07
CA LEU A 310 -30.25 -2.74 9.26
C LEU A 310 -29.25 -3.01 10.40
N ALA A 311 -28.91 -4.28 10.66
CA ALA A 311 -27.92 -4.64 11.67
C ALA A 311 -26.55 -4.04 11.36
N GLY A 312 -26.14 -4.03 10.08
CA GLY A 312 -24.91 -3.38 9.65
C GLY A 312 -24.96 -1.85 9.80
N ALA A 313 -26.08 -1.23 9.45
CA ALA A 313 -26.28 0.21 9.63
C ALA A 313 -26.29 0.62 11.11
N VAL A 314 -26.95 -0.16 11.98
CA VAL A 314 -26.96 0.04 13.44
C VAL A 314 -25.56 -0.16 14.02
N ALA A 315 -24.83 -1.21 13.61
CA ALA A 315 -23.45 -1.42 14.03
C ALA A 315 -22.56 -0.24 13.63
N PHE A 316 -22.66 0.23 12.39
CA PHE A 316 -21.89 1.38 11.92
C PHE A 316 -22.28 2.66 12.66
N ARG A 317 -23.58 2.93 12.83
CA ARG A 317 -24.08 4.09 13.58
C ARG A 317 -23.51 4.09 14.99
N THR A 318 -23.55 2.96 15.69
CA THR A 318 -23.03 2.81 17.05
C THR A 318 -21.53 2.88 17.15
N ALA A 319 -20.80 2.28 16.22
CA ALA A 319 -19.35 2.20 16.28
C ALA A 319 -18.64 3.45 15.67
N GLN A 320 -19.34 4.21 14.82
CA GLN A 320 -18.92 5.45 14.18
C GLN A 320 -20.00 6.55 14.32
N PRO A 321 -20.32 7.01 15.54
CA PRO A 321 -21.43 7.92 15.78
C PRO A 321 -21.23 9.30 15.15
N TYR A 322 -19.99 9.78 15.08
CA TYR A 322 -19.66 11.15 14.65
C TYR A 322 -19.58 11.33 13.13
N ALA A 323 -19.85 10.28 12.36
CA ALA A 323 -20.16 10.42 10.94
C ALA A 323 -21.50 11.13 10.71
N PHE A 324 -22.30 11.35 11.77
CA PHE A 324 -23.65 11.93 11.73
C PHE A 324 -23.74 13.21 12.60
N GLU A 325 -24.72 14.08 12.32
CA GLU A 325 -24.85 15.40 12.99
C GLU A 325 -25.26 15.31 14.48
N GLY A 326 -25.95 14.25 14.91
CA GLY A 326 -26.50 14.15 16.27
C GLY A 326 -27.66 15.14 16.51
N PRO A 327 -28.16 15.29 17.75
CA PRO A 327 -27.66 14.70 19.00
C PRO A 327 -28.25 13.33 19.37
N GLY A 328 -29.25 12.85 18.65
CA GLY A 328 -29.91 11.56 18.90
C GLY A 328 -29.43 10.44 17.99
N PHE A 329 -29.72 9.19 18.38
CA PHE A 329 -29.41 8.01 17.58
C PHE A 329 -30.02 8.06 16.16
N PHE A 330 -31.24 8.61 16.04
CA PHE A 330 -32.02 8.66 14.81
C PHE A 330 -31.67 9.85 13.89
N ASP A 331 -30.79 10.77 14.32
CA ASP A 331 -30.29 11.86 13.48
C ASP A 331 -29.24 11.33 12.49
N VAL A 332 -29.72 10.72 11.40
CA VAL A 332 -28.91 10.01 10.41
C VAL A 332 -28.37 10.91 9.28
N LYS A 333 -28.51 12.24 9.41
CA LYS A 333 -27.88 13.18 8.49
C LYS A 333 -26.36 13.15 8.69
N LEU A 334 -25.62 13.02 7.61
CA LEU A 334 -24.16 12.94 7.65
C LEU A 334 -23.56 14.28 8.11
N ASN A 335 -22.60 14.21 9.03
CA ASN A 335 -21.89 15.38 9.53
C ASN A 335 -21.09 16.04 8.38
N PRO A 336 -21.31 17.34 8.08
CA PRO A 336 -20.58 18.06 7.05
C PRO A 336 -19.06 18.03 7.25
N GLN A 337 -18.59 18.13 8.49
CA GLN A 337 -17.17 18.08 8.83
C GLN A 337 -16.58 16.70 8.50
N TRP A 338 -17.28 15.63 8.84
CA TRP A 338 -16.86 14.28 8.49
C TRP A 338 -16.79 14.08 6.96
N LEU A 339 -17.76 14.60 6.22
CA LEU A 339 -17.75 14.57 4.75
C LEU A 339 -16.56 15.33 4.16
N GLU A 340 -16.20 16.48 4.72
CA GLU A 340 -15.02 17.25 4.31
C GLU A 340 -13.73 16.46 4.57
N THR A 341 -13.58 15.86 5.75
CA THR A 341 -12.46 14.98 6.07
C THR A 341 -12.37 13.81 5.09
N MET A 342 -13.50 13.15 4.75
CA MET A 342 -13.51 12.07 3.76
C MET A 342 -13.13 12.53 2.35
N ARG A 343 -13.48 13.76 1.95
CA ARG A 343 -13.02 14.34 0.67
C ARG A 343 -11.51 14.57 0.68
N SER A 344 -10.97 15.13 1.77
CA SER A 344 -9.52 15.34 1.91
C SER A 344 -8.73 14.03 1.84
N ILE A 345 -9.16 12.98 2.56
CA ILE A 345 -8.54 11.65 2.51
C ILE A 345 -8.60 11.06 1.09
N ARG A 346 -9.73 11.21 0.40
CA ARG A 346 -9.87 10.72 -0.97
C ARG A 346 -8.87 11.40 -1.91
N ASP A 347 -8.66 12.70 -1.75
CA ASP A 347 -7.76 13.47 -2.60
C ASP A 347 -6.28 13.12 -2.30
N LEU A 348 -5.96 12.84 -1.03
CA LEU A 348 -4.69 12.24 -0.60
C LEU A 348 -4.46 10.84 -1.23
N MET A 349 -5.45 9.95 -1.14
CA MET A 349 -5.41 8.59 -1.72
C MET A 349 -5.34 8.58 -3.25
N ARG A 350 -5.72 9.68 -3.90
CA ARG A 350 -5.58 9.91 -5.34
C ARG A 350 -4.27 10.59 -5.73
N GLY A 351 -3.44 10.99 -4.76
CA GLY A 351 -2.19 11.73 -5.00
C GLY A 351 -2.43 13.12 -5.60
N GLN A 352 -3.54 13.78 -5.24
CA GLN A 352 -3.82 15.17 -5.64
C GLN A 352 -3.21 16.17 -4.67
N GLN A 353 -3.04 15.79 -3.40
CA GLN A 353 -2.33 16.59 -2.41
C GLN A 353 -0.83 16.26 -2.44
N ASP A 354 -0.01 17.30 -2.42
CA ASP A 354 1.45 17.20 -2.35
C ASP A 354 1.89 17.21 -0.89
N VAL A 355 2.22 16.03 -0.38
CA VAL A 355 2.65 15.84 1.01
C VAL A 355 3.92 14.98 1.03
N PRO A 356 4.87 15.20 1.97
CA PRO A 356 6.16 14.51 1.97
C PRO A 356 6.06 12.97 1.92
N PHE A 357 5.22 12.37 2.75
CA PHE A 357 4.98 10.92 2.76
C PHE A 357 4.31 10.38 1.49
N GLY A 358 3.78 11.26 0.63
CA GLY A 358 3.21 10.92 -0.67
C GLY A 358 4.27 10.73 -1.77
N HIS A 359 5.50 11.19 -1.56
CA HIS A 359 6.57 11.23 -2.59
C HIS A 359 7.09 9.83 -2.92
N GLN A 360 7.10 8.92 -1.94
CA GLN A 360 7.54 7.51 -2.10
C GLN A 360 6.76 6.72 -3.17
N TRP A 361 5.52 7.14 -3.47
CA TRP A 361 4.64 6.50 -4.45
C TRP A 361 4.99 6.85 -5.91
N THR A 362 5.88 7.83 -6.11
CA THR A 362 6.33 8.28 -7.44
C THR A 362 7.01 7.15 -8.20
N GLY A 363 6.58 6.91 -9.44
CA GLY A 363 7.17 5.90 -10.33
C GLY A 363 6.90 4.44 -9.91
N ARG A 364 5.95 4.17 -9.01
CA ARG A 364 5.60 2.79 -8.60
C ARG A 364 4.57 2.17 -9.53
N ALA A 365 4.89 1.01 -10.10
CA ALA A 365 4.00 0.27 -11.00
C ALA A 365 2.73 -0.20 -10.28
N PRO A 366 1.51 0.15 -10.76
CA PRO A 366 0.26 -0.40 -10.25
C PRO A 366 0.27 -1.93 -10.31
N ILE A 367 -0.38 -2.59 -9.35
CA ILE A 367 -0.51 -4.06 -9.23
C ILE A 367 0.83 -4.78 -8.94
N ILE A 368 1.90 -4.54 -9.71
CA ILE A 368 3.19 -5.21 -9.58
C ILE A 368 3.88 -4.84 -8.26
N PHE A 369 3.89 -3.55 -7.91
CA PHE A 369 4.50 -3.09 -6.66
C PHE A 369 3.87 -3.74 -5.42
N PRO A 370 2.54 -3.70 -5.20
CA PRO A 370 1.93 -4.36 -4.05
C PRO A 370 2.06 -5.90 -4.13
N LEU A 371 2.00 -6.50 -5.32
CA LEU A 371 2.21 -7.95 -5.49
C LEU A 371 3.60 -8.39 -4.99
N ARG A 372 4.63 -7.67 -5.42
CA ARG A 372 6.02 -7.92 -5.00
C ARG A 372 6.16 -7.82 -3.49
N ASN A 373 5.63 -6.76 -2.90
CA ASN A 373 5.68 -6.54 -1.45
C ASN A 373 4.96 -7.64 -0.65
N MET A 374 3.77 -8.07 -1.09
CA MET A 374 3.05 -9.19 -0.47
C MET A 374 3.85 -10.50 -0.54
N ILE A 375 4.48 -10.81 -1.67
CA ILE A 375 5.21 -12.07 -1.87
C ILE A 375 6.51 -12.11 -1.08
N PHE A 376 7.34 -11.06 -1.16
CA PHE A 376 8.66 -11.09 -0.56
C PHE A 376 8.63 -10.81 0.95
N TRP A 377 7.81 -9.85 1.39
CA TRP A 377 7.88 -9.33 2.76
C TRP A 377 6.65 -9.69 3.57
N GLY A 378 5.45 -9.30 3.12
CA GLY A 378 4.24 -9.44 3.92
C GLY A 378 3.85 -10.89 4.26
N MET A 379 3.94 -11.81 3.29
CA MET A 379 3.70 -13.25 3.50
C MET A 379 4.99 -14.05 3.64
N GLY A 380 6.09 -13.55 3.08
CA GLY A 380 7.32 -14.32 2.84
C GLY A 380 7.22 -15.20 1.60
N ILE A 381 8.37 -15.46 0.97
CA ILE A 381 8.46 -16.10 -0.36
C ILE A 381 7.66 -17.42 -0.44
N PRO A 382 7.77 -18.37 0.52
CA PRO A 382 7.08 -19.66 0.40
C PRO A 382 5.55 -19.52 0.42
N LEU A 383 5.01 -18.76 1.38
CA LEU A 383 3.58 -18.53 1.51
C LEU A 383 3.05 -17.61 0.41
N GLY A 384 3.79 -16.56 0.04
CA GLY A 384 3.43 -15.63 -1.01
C GLY A 384 3.22 -16.32 -2.35
N ILE A 385 4.18 -17.15 -2.77
CA ILE A 385 4.09 -17.95 -4.01
C ILE A 385 2.91 -18.94 -3.91
N ALA A 386 2.82 -19.70 -2.82
CA ALA A 386 1.74 -20.68 -2.63
C ALA A 386 0.35 -20.03 -2.65
N SER A 387 0.20 -18.82 -2.10
CA SER A 387 -1.05 -18.08 -2.04
C SER A 387 -1.52 -17.63 -3.43
N TRP A 388 -0.62 -17.03 -4.21
CA TRP A 388 -0.95 -16.56 -5.57
C TRP A 388 -1.13 -17.71 -6.56
N MET A 389 -0.33 -18.76 -6.45
CA MET A 389 -0.58 -20.00 -7.20
C MET A 389 -1.92 -20.62 -6.79
N GLY A 390 -2.22 -20.67 -5.50
CA GLY A 390 -3.50 -21.16 -4.98
C GLY A 390 -4.68 -20.37 -5.55
N TRP A 391 -4.60 -19.04 -5.54
CA TRP A 391 -5.61 -18.16 -6.12
C TRP A 391 -5.82 -18.43 -7.62
N ALA A 392 -4.74 -18.59 -8.38
CA ALA A 392 -4.80 -18.89 -9.82
C ALA A 392 -5.42 -20.26 -10.10
N VAL A 393 -5.04 -21.30 -9.35
CA VAL A 393 -5.58 -22.67 -9.51
C VAL A 393 -7.05 -22.74 -9.09
N VAL A 394 -7.43 -22.06 -8.00
CA VAL A 394 -8.84 -21.93 -7.60
C VAL A 394 -9.64 -21.24 -8.71
N GLY A 395 -9.14 -20.10 -9.23
CA GLY A 395 -9.79 -19.38 -10.33
C GLY A 395 -9.95 -20.23 -11.59
N TRP A 396 -8.89 -20.95 -12.00
CA TRP A 396 -8.95 -21.88 -13.13
C TRP A 396 -9.97 -23.00 -12.90
N ARG A 397 -10.00 -23.57 -11.70
CA ARG A 397 -10.97 -24.62 -11.33
C ARG A 397 -12.39 -24.10 -11.46
N LEU A 398 -12.68 -22.94 -10.87
CA LEU A 398 -13.98 -22.29 -10.91
C LEU A 398 -14.41 -21.95 -12.35
N TRP A 399 -13.47 -21.51 -13.19
CA TRP A 399 -13.73 -21.21 -14.60
C TRP A 399 -13.96 -22.45 -15.48
N SER A 400 -13.24 -23.54 -15.23
CA SER A 400 -13.23 -24.73 -16.11
C SER A 400 -14.55 -25.51 -16.17
N ARG A 401 -15.57 -25.14 -15.38
CA ARG A 401 -16.95 -25.70 -15.38
C ARG A 401 -17.05 -27.23 -15.40
N LYS A 402 -16.01 -27.96 -14.98
CA LYS A 402 -16.15 -29.41 -14.74
C LYS A 402 -17.13 -29.55 -13.57
N GLN A 403 -18.40 -29.80 -13.92
CA GLN A 403 -19.47 -30.09 -12.97
C GLN A 403 -19.05 -31.32 -12.17
N HIS A 404 -18.46 -31.06 -11.01
CA HIS A 404 -18.33 -32.07 -9.99
C HIS A 404 -19.63 -32.06 -9.18
N PRO A 405 -20.14 -33.23 -8.77
CA PRO A 405 -21.32 -33.35 -7.90
C PRO A 405 -20.98 -32.89 -6.47
N GLY A 406 -20.65 -31.60 -6.32
CA GLY A 406 -20.30 -30.96 -5.06
C GLY A 406 -21.37 -29.98 -4.56
N ASP A 407 -21.25 -29.60 -3.29
CA ASP A 407 -22.10 -28.61 -2.62
C ASP A 407 -22.04 -27.24 -3.34
N ARG A 408 -23.11 -26.89 -4.08
CA ARG A 408 -23.25 -25.61 -4.79
C ARG A 408 -23.08 -24.40 -3.88
N GLY A 409 -23.43 -24.52 -2.60
CA GLY A 409 -23.25 -23.45 -1.61
C GLY A 409 -21.76 -23.16 -1.37
N MET A 410 -20.93 -24.21 -1.31
CA MET A 410 -19.50 -24.06 -1.08
C MET A 410 -18.73 -23.61 -2.34
N GLU A 411 -19.18 -23.98 -3.53
CA GLU A 411 -18.64 -23.42 -4.79
C GLU A 411 -18.88 -21.91 -4.87
N ARG A 412 -20.08 -21.45 -4.48
CA ARG A 412 -20.39 -20.02 -4.34
C ARG A 412 -19.51 -19.34 -3.29
N ALA A 413 -19.31 -19.97 -2.14
CA ALA A 413 -18.38 -19.46 -1.13
C ALA A 413 -16.96 -19.26 -1.68
N LEU A 414 -16.43 -20.22 -2.45
CA LEU A 414 -15.14 -20.08 -3.12
C LEU A 414 -15.12 -18.92 -4.13
N TRP A 415 -16.19 -18.72 -4.91
CA TRP A 415 -16.30 -17.55 -5.79
C TRP A 415 -16.23 -16.24 -5.01
N LEU A 416 -16.93 -16.12 -3.88
CA LEU A 416 -16.88 -14.89 -3.06
C LEU A 416 -15.51 -14.62 -2.48
N LEU A 417 -14.84 -15.65 -1.96
CA LEU A 417 -13.46 -15.52 -1.48
C LEU A 417 -12.53 -15.10 -2.63
N TRP A 418 -12.68 -15.69 -3.81
CA TRP A 418 -11.86 -15.36 -4.97
C TRP A 418 -12.08 -13.92 -5.46
N ILE A 419 -13.34 -13.46 -5.47
CA ILE A 419 -13.72 -12.08 -5.80
C ILE A 419 -13.22 -11.11 -4.72
N TRP A 420 -13.31 -11.44 -3.43
CA TRP A 420 -12.75 -10.60 -2.36
C TRP A 420 -11.24 -10.46 -2.51
N GLY A 421 -10.52 -11.58 -2.53
CA GLY A 421 -9.06 -11.61 -2.58
C GLY A 421 -8.52 -10.89 -3.83
N GLY A 422 -8.99 -11.28 -5.01
CA GLY A 422 -8.53 -10.68 -6.27
C GLY A 422 -9.08 -9.28 -6.52
N GLY A 423 -10.38 -9.07 -6.30
CA GLY A 423 -11.05 -7.80 -6.56
C GLY A 423 -10.61 -6.68 -5.62
N PHE A 424 -10.50 -6.96 -4.32
CA PHE A 424 -10.01 -5.96 -3.36
C PHE A 424 -8.51 -5.67 -3.54
N PHE A 425 -7.71 -6.69 -3.89
CA PHE A 425 -6.31 -6.48 -4.27
C PHE A 425 -6.19 -5.58 -5.50
N LEU A 426 -7.00 -5.79 -6.54
CA LEU A 426 -7.00 -4.91 -7.72
C LEU A 426 -7.49 -3.50 -7.39
N TYR A 427 -8.51 -3.37 -6.54
CA TYR A 427 -9.02 -2.07 -6.08
C TYR A 427 -7.93 -1.27 -5.37
N GLN A 428 -7.23 -1.86 -4.38
CA GLN A 428 -6.18 -1.18 -3.63
C GLN A 428 -4.88 -1.05 -4.43
N GLY A 429 -4.52 -2.06 -5.21
CA GLY A 429 -3.28 -2.07 -5.99
C GLY A 429 -3.28 -1.10 -7.18
N THR A 430 -4.43 -0.54 -7.53
CA THR A 430 -4.58 0.51 -8.57
C THR A 430 -4.70 1.92 -8.00
N GLN A 431 -4.86 2.10 -6.68
CA GLN A 431 -4.86 3.42 -6.04
C GLN A 431 -3.49 4.11 -6.15
N TRP A 432 -3.41 5.42 -5.90
CA TRP A 432 -2.12 6.13 -5.88
C TRP A 432 -1.26 5.63 -4.70
N VAL A 433 -1.83 5.65 -3.50
CA VAL A 433 -1.25 5.07 -2.29
C VAL A 433 -1.47 3.56 -2.30
N LYS A 434 -0.41 2.77 -2.25
CA LYS A 434 -0.45 1.30 -2.44
C LYS A 434 0.22 0.55 -1.29
N SER A 435 0.02 1.03 -0.06
CA SER A 435 0.64 0.41 1.13
C SER A 435 0.14 -1.02 1.36
N MET A 436 1.04 -1.94 1.70
CA MET A 436 0.75 -3.32 2.13
C MET A 436 -0.26 -3.38 3.26
N ARG A 437 -0.21 -2.41 4.18
CA ARG A 437 -1.18 -2.24 5.27
C ARG A 437 -2.62 -2.32 4.79
N TYR A 438 -2.91 -1.67 3.67
CA TYR A 438 -4.27 -1.58 3.12
C TYR A 438 -4.75 -2.89 2.51
N LEU A 439 -3.84 -3.84 2.32
CA LEU A 439 -4.09 -5.19 1.84
C LEU A 439 -4.23 -6.21 2.97
N LEU A 440 -3.94 -5.87 4.24
CA LEU A 440 -4.08 -6.81 5.37
C LEU A 440 -5.43 -7.56 5.39
N PRO A 441 -6.60 -6.94 5.10
CA PRO A 441 -7.89 -7.64 5.06
C PRO A 441 -8.04 -8.76 4.01
N VAL A 442 -7.13 -8.89 3.03
CA VAL A 442 -7.16 -10.01 2.06
C VAL A 442 -6.20 -11.15 2.41
N TYR A 443 -5.23 -10.93 3.31
CA TYR A 443 -4.27 -11.97 3.73
C TYR A 443 -4.97 -13.25 4.23
N PRO A 444 -5.98 -13.19 5.13
CA PRO A 444 -6.79 -14.34 5.52
C PRO A 444 -7.23 -15.25 4.37
N VAL A 445 -7.68 -14.64 3.27
CA VAL A 445 -8.24 -15.34 2.12
C VAL A 445 -7.14 -15.94 1.24
N PHE A 446 -6.04 -15.22 1.05
CA PHE A 446 -4.87 -15.73 0.33
C PHE A 446 -4.21 -16.91 1.04
N VAL A 447 -4.12 -16.89 2.37
CA VAL A 447 -3.63 -18.05 3.15
C VAL A 447 -4.56 -19.25 3.00
N ILE A 448 -5.88 -19.05 2.92
CA ILE A 448 -6.83 -20.13 2.60
C ILE A 448 -6.57 -20.70 1.21
N PHE A 449 -6.27 -19.89 0.20
CA PHE A 449 -5.92 -20.39 -1.14
C PHE A 449 -4.62 -21.19 -1.15
N ALA A 450 -3.60 -20.76 -0.39
CA ALA A 450 -2.39 -21.55 -0.20
C ALA A 450 -2.71 -22.90 0.44
N GLY A 451 -3.44 -22.90 1.57
CA GLY A 451 -3.86 -24.13 2.25
C GLY A 451 -4.68 -25.05 1.34
N TRP A 452 -5.56 -24.49 0.52
CA TRP A 452 -6.38 -25.24 -0.43
C TRP A 452 -5.53 -25.95 -1.48
N LEU A 453 -4.51 -25.27 -2.03
CA LEU A 453 -3.56 -25.84 -2.98
C LEU A 453 -2.73 -26.95 -2.33
N LEU A 454 -2.19 -26.69 -1.15
CA LEU A 454 -1.36 -27.65 -0.41
C LEU A 454 -2.14 -28.90 0.00
N LEU A 455 -3.41 -28.73 0.40
CA LEU A 455 -4.30 -29.85 0.69
C LEU A 455 -4.58 -30.69 -0.56
N GLN A 456 -4.78 -30.06 -1.72
CA GLN A 456 -4.95 -30.81 -2.97
C GLN A 456 -3.74 -31.66 -3.31
N LEU A 457 -2.53 -31.12 -3.15
CA LEU A 457 -1.28 -31.87 -3.40
C LEU A 457 -1.12 -33.05 -2.44
N ARG A 458 -1.67 -32.95 -1.23
CA ARG A 458 -1.64 -34.02 -0.24
C ARG A 458 -2.67 -35.12 -0.50
N VAL A 459 -3.89 -34.76 -0.84
CA VAL A 459 -5.02 -35.70 -0.95
C VAL A 459 -5.09 -36.37 -2.32
N ARG A 460 -4.63 -35.69 -3.37
CA ARG A 460 -4.70 -36.24 -4.73
C ARG A 460 -3.59 -37.26 -4.93
N ASP A 461 -3.96 -38.49 -5.29
CA ASP A 461 -3.00 -39.44 -5.84
C ASP A 461 -2.49 -38.86 -7.17
N SER A 462 -1.22 -38.44 -7.16
CA SER A 462 -0.56 -37.88 -8.33
C SER A 462 -0.61 -38.91 -9.46
N SER A 463 -1.19 -38.52 -10.61
CA SER A 463 -1.19 -39.33 -11.83
C SER A 463 0.20 -39.43 -12.47
N SER A 464 1.19 -38.67 -11.97
CA SER A 464 2.57 -38.76 -12.41
C SER A 464 3.24 -39.96 -11.75
N ARG A 465 3.65 -40.93 -12.58
CA ARG A 465 4.46 -42.10 -12.16
C ARG A 465 5.96 -41.77 -12.05
N HIS A 466 6.35 -40.49 -12.10
CA HIS A 466 7.76 -40.10 -12.10
C HIS A 466 8.38 -40.24 -10.70
N PRO A 467 9.45 -41.03 -10.54
CA PRO A 467 9.97 -41.45 -9.22
C PRO A 467 10.49 -40.29 -8.36
N VAL A 468 10.95 -39.20 -8.98
CA VAL A 468 11.47 -38.01 -8.27
C VAL A 468 10.38 -36.97 -7.99
N LEU A 469 9.40 -36.83 -8.88
CA LEU A 469 8.42 -35.73 -8.80
C LEU A 469 7.35 -36.01 -7.73
N GLN A 470 7.00 -37.28 -7.55
CA GLN A 470 5.98 -37.70 -6.57
C GLN A 470 6.38 -37.42 -5.11
N PRO A 471 7.58 -37.78 -4.61
CA PRO A 471 7.99 -37.43 -3.25
C PRO A 471 8.11 -35.92 -3.05
N LEU A 472 8.61 -35.17 -4.04
CA LEU A 472 8.70 -33.70 -3.99
C LEU A 472 7.32 -33.03 -3.83
N LEU A 473 6.32 -33.47 -4.61
CA LEU A 473 4.95 -32.94 -4.52
C LEU A 473 4.31 -33.26 -3.17
N ARG A 474 4.57 -34.44 -2.60
CA ARG A 474 4.08 -34.83 -1.26
C ARG A 474 4.79 -34.07 -0.13
N ALA A 475 6.06 -33.69 -0.32
CA ALA A 475 6.83 -32.89 0.64
C ALA A 475 6.48 -31.39 0.58
N THR A 476 5.90 -30.91 -0.52
CA THR A 476 5.62 -29.48 -0.76
C THR A 476 4.85 -28.80 0.37
N PRO A 477 3.75 -29.37 0.94
CA PRO A 477 3.07 -28.75 2.08
C PRO A 477 3.96 -28.54 3.30
N ALA A 478 4.82 -29.50 3.63
CA ALA A 478 5.75 -29.39 4.75
C ALA A 478 6.82 -28.33 4.46
N LEU A 479 7.38 -28.29 3.25
CA LEU A 479 8.36 -27.29 2.83
C LEU A 479 7.81 -25.86 2.90
N VAL A 480 6.56 -25.64 2.46
CA VAL A 480 5.93 -24.31 2.53
C VAL A 480 5.68 -23.89 3.98
N VAL A 481 5.15 -24.79 4.83
CA VAL A 481 4.92 -24.48 6.25
C VAL A 481 6.24 -24.20 6.97
N LEU A 482 7.26 -25.05 6.80
CA LEU A 482 8.57 -24.87 7.42
C LEU A 482 9.27 -23.61 6.90
N GLY A 483 9.26 -23.37 5.59
CA GLY A 483 9.84 -22.18 4.99
C GLY A 483 9.16 -20.89 5.46
N THR A 484 7.83 -20.91 5.63
CA THR A 484 7.08 -19.77 6.18
C THR A 484 7.44 -19.54 7.65
N GLY A 485 7.57 -20.61 8.43
CA GLY A 485 8.04 -20.53 9.82
C GLY A 485 9.45 -19.93 9.92
N VAL A 486 10.40 -20.42 9.12
CA VAL A 486 11.77 -19.88 9.05
C VAL A 486 11.77 -18.40 8.70
N TRP A 487 10.96 -17.97 7.74
CA TRP A 487 10.83 -16.56 7.36
C TRP A 487 10.24 -15.70 8.49
N CYS A 488 9.21 -16.21 9.19
CA CYS A 488 8.62 -15.54 10.34
C CYS A 488 9.63 -15.38 11.49
N PHE A 489 10.39 -16.43 11.82
CA PHE A 489 11.47 -16.34 12.80
C PHE A 489 12.58 -15.38 12.36
N ALA A 490 12.87 -15.31 11.06
CA ALA A 490 13.84 -14.35 10.54
C ALA A 490 13.39 -12.91 10.81
N PHE A 491 12.11 -12.62 10.59
CA PHE A 491 11.52 -11.31 10.87
C PHE A 491 11.43 -11.00 12.37
N LEU A 492 11.05 -11.96 13.21
CA LEU A 492 10.94 -11.75 14.68
C LEU A 492 12.25 -11.34 15.36
N ASN A 493 13.41 -11.64 14.74
CA ASN A 493 14.70 -11.15 15.22
C ASN A 493 14.79 -9.62 15.25
N VAL A 494 13.94 -8.91 14.49
CA VAL A 494 13.81 -7.45 14.56
C VAL A 494 13.40 -7.01 15.96
N TYR A 495 12.35 -7.61 16.52
CA TYR A 495 11.84 -7.29 17.87
C TYR A 495 12.67 -7.89 19.00
N ALA A 496 13.60 -8.80 18.69
CA ALA A 496 14.52 -9.37 19.67
C ALA A 496 15.74 -8.46 19.95
N ARG A 497 15.86 -7.36 19.21
CA ARG A 497 16.97 -6.39 19.31
C ARG A 497 16.41 -5.02 19.68
N PRO A 498 17.21 -4.14 20.31
CA PRO A 498 16.82 -2.75 20.48
C PRO A 498 16.51 -2.10 19.14
N LEU A 499 15.48 -1.25 19.09
CA LEU A 499 15.20 -0.41 17.93
C LEU A 499 16.46 0.35 17.51
N THR A 500 16.74 0.38 16.21
CA THR A 500 17.96 0.99 15.63
C THR A 500 18.14 2.46 16.04
N ARG A 501 17.05 3.22 16.17
CA ARG A 501 17.07 4.62 16.66
C ARG A 501 17.48 4.73 18.13
N LEU A 502 17.05 3.78 18.98
CA LEU A 502 17.49 3.70 20.37
C LEU A 502 18.97 3.33 20.44
N ALA A 503 19.37 2.29 19.70
CA ALA A 503 20.76 1.85 19.62
C ALA A 503 21.70 2.95 19.12
N ALA A 504 21.28 3.70 18.10
CA ALA A 504 22.02 4.85 17.60
C ALA A 504 22.10 5.98 18.64
N SER A 505 21.01 6.26 19.35
CA SER A 505 20.98 7.31 20.38
C SER A 505 21.91 6.99 21.56
N GLU A 506 21.89 5.75 22.04
CA GLU A 506 22.84 5.23 23.04
C GLU A 506 24.29 5.33 22.55
N TRP A 507 24.56 4.92 21.31
CA TRP A 507 25.91 5.03 20.75
C TRP A 507 26.35 6.49 20.63
N MET A 508 25.48 7.39 20.16
CA MET A 508 25.77 8.82 20.05
C MET A 508 26.08 9.43 21.41
N ARG A 509 25.31 9.08 22.45
CA ARG A 509 25.54 9.49 23.85
C ARG A 509 26.95 9.16 24.34
N LEU A 510 27.50 8.03 23.89
CA LEU A 510 28.81 7.53 24.32
C LEU A 510 29.97 8.01 23.44
N HIS A 511 29.74 8.33 22.17
CA HIS A 511 30.82 8.57 21.19
C HIS A 511 30.87 9.99 20.61
N ILE A 512 29.76 10.74 20.65
CA ILE A 512 29.73 12.12 20.15
C ILE A 512 30.14 13.08 21.28
N PRO A 513 31.22 13.88 21.08
CA PRO A 513 31.71 14.76 22.12
C PRO A 513 30.75 15.91 22.40
N ALA A 514 30.54 16.22 23.68
CA ALA A 514 29.81 17.41 24.14
C ALA A 514 30.77 18.62 24.27
N ALA A 515 30.32 19.75 24.85
CA ALA A 515 31.22 20.90 25.04
C ALA A 515 32.37 20.60 26.03
N VAL A 516 32.15 19.68 26.97
CA VAL A 516 33.15 19.23 27.95
C VAL A 516 33.19 17.70 27.95
N ASN A 517 34.40 17.12 27.85
CA ASN A 517 34.60 15.68 27.81
C ASN A 517 35.76 15.28 28.72
N LEU A 518 35.63 14.18 29.45
CA LEU A 518 36.73 13.60 30.23
C LEU A 518 37.50 12.62 29.35
N ARG A 519 38.84 12.73 29.33
CA ARG A 519 39.73 11.76 28.69
C ARG A 519 40.21 10.77 29.75
N THR A 520 39.91 9.49 29.56
CA THR A 520 40.39 8.43 30.44
C THR A 520 41.83 8.05 30.14
N ALA A 521 42.51 7.36 31.07
CA ALA A 521 43.83 6.79 30.85
C ALA A 521 43.86 5.75 29.71
N SER A 522 42.73 5.07 29.44
CA SER A 522 42.56 4.16 28.30
C SER A 522 42.39 4.89 26.96
N GLY A 523 42.27 6.22 26.98
CA GLY A 523 42.09 7.05 25.78
C GLY A 523 40.64 7.28 25.38
N GLU A 524 39.66 6.72 26.11
CA GLU A 524 38.23 6.93 25.89
C GLU A 524 37.79 8.37 26.25
N LEU A 525 36.75 8.86 25.59
CA LEU A 525 36.13 10.15 25.89
C LEU A 525 34.77 9.92 26.55
N ILE A 526 34.57 10.54 27.71
CA ILE A 526 33.29 10.53 28.42
C ILE A 526 32.69 11.94 28.30
N PRO A 527 31.66 12.14 27.47
CA PRO A 527 30.99 13.44 27.36
C PRO A 527 30.24 13.79 28.66
N LEU A 528 30.20 15.07 29.01
CA LEU A 528 29.45 15.61 30.16
C LEU A 528 28.25 16.47 29.68
N PRO A 529 27.19 16.64 30.49
CA PRO A 529 25.98 17.40 30.14
C PRO A 529 26.25 18.92 30.13
N VAL A 530 27.05 19.37 29.18
CA VAL A 530 27.31 20.79 28.89
C VAL A 530 27.09 21.05 27.41
N SER A 531 26.01 21.76 27.07
CA SER A 531 25.67 22.11 25.70
C SER A 531 26.41 23.38 25.24
N ARG A 532 26.35 24.44 26.05
CA ARG A 532 27.08 25.68 25.76
C ARG A 532 27.36 26.43 27.04
N ALA A 533 28.55 27.01 27.14
CA ALA A 533 28.92 27.85 28.28
C ALA A 533 29.78 29.03 27.84
N GLU A 534 29.64 30.18 28.49
CA GLU A 534 30.44 31.38 28.19
C GLU A 534 31.21 31.82 29.45
N LEU A 535 32.52 31.99 29.31
CA LEU A 535 33.43 32.53 30.32
C LEU A 535 33.63 34.02 30.02
N ASN A 536 32.81 34.86 30.65
CA ASN A 536 32.62 36.27 30.25
C ASN A 536 33.73 37.24 30.69
N ALA A 537 34.63 36.84 31.57
CA ALA A 537 35.75 37.67 32.04
C ALA A 537 36.85 36.80 32.65
N THR A 538 38.05 37.34 32.77
CA THR A 538 39.11 36.69 33.58
C THR A 538 38.60 36.50 35.02
N GLY A 539 38.74 35.28 35.55
CA GLY A 539 38.17 34.85 36.84
C GLY A 539 36.76 34.26 36.75
N ALA A 540 36.06 34.38 35.61
CA ALA A 540 34.79 33.70 35.41
C ALA A 540 34.98 32.18 35.46
N SER A 541 34.01 31.48 36.06
CA SER A 541 34.05 30.04 36.24
C SER A 541 32.72 29.39 35.87
N ILE A 542 32.79 28.22 35.26
CA ILE A 542 31.65 27.32 35.05
C ILE A 542 31.73 26.25 36.12
N VAL A 543 30.66 26.08 36.89
CA VAL A 543 30.56 25.06 37.93
C VAL A 543 29.59 23.98 37.47
N LEU A 544 30.06 22.74 37.46
CA LEU A 544 29.28 21.55 37.21
C LEU A 544 29.26 20.71 38.48
N HIS A 545 28.05 20.45 38.97
CA HIS A 545 27.76 19.48 40.00
C HIS A 545 26.99 18.34 39.36
N LEU A 546 27.57 17.15 39.35
CA LEU A 546 26.93 15.94 38.86
C LEU A 546 26.79 14.96 40.01
N ASP A 547 25.62 14.38 40.20
CA ASP A 547 25.37 13.40 41.26
C ASP A 547 26.17 12.10 41.05
N ALA A 548 26.45 11.76 39.79
CA ALA A 548 27.18 10.57 39.37
C ALA A 548 27.82 10.79 37.99
N LEU A 549 28.79 9.93 37.62
CA LEU A 549 29.30 9.88 36.25
C LEU A 549 28.15 9.49 35.30
N PRO A 550 27.95 10.18 34.17
CA PRO A 550 26.99 9.77 33.17
C PRO A 550 27.24 8.31 32.77
N HIS A 551 26.22 7.46 32.82
CA HIS A 551 26.35 6.02 32.61
C HIS A 551 27.13 5.71 31.32
N THR A 552 28.37 5.26 31.45
CA THR A 552 29.10 4.62 30.35
C THR A 552 28.53 3.21 30.15
N GLY A 553 28.63 2.63 28.94
CA GLY A 553 27.99 1.34 28.62
C GLY A 553 28.35 0.18 29.57
N GLU A 554 27.76 -1.01 29.35
CA GLU A 554 27.81 -2.21 30.24
C GLU A 554 29.20 -2.65 30.75
N GLY A 555 30.32 -2.07 30.29
CA GLY A 555 31.68 -2.40 30.72
C GLY A 555 32.23 -1.63 31.93
N LEU A 556 31.67 -0.47 32.31
CA LEU A 556 32.25 0.38 33.37
C LEU A 556 31.42 0.43 34.66
N SER A 557 30.13 0.06 34.61
CA SER A 557 29.30 -0.12 35.82
C SER A 557 29.74 -1.32 36.69
N ALA A 558 30.56 -2.22 36.14
CA ALA A 558 31.19 -3.32 36.87
C ALA A 558 32.58 -2.98 37.45
N ALA A 559 33.14 -1.80 37.15
CA ALA A 559 34.45 -1.40 37.63
C ALA A 559 34.37 -0.86 39.06
N SER A 560 34.44 -1.76 40.04
CA SER A 560 34.62 -1.42 41.46
C SER A 560 35.91 -0.61 41.74
N GLU A 561 36.84 -0.56 40.78
CA GLU A 561 38.16 0.09 40.88
C GLU A 561 38.16 1.59 40.49
N GLY A 562 37.08 2.12 39.92
CA GLY A 562 36.99 3.53 39.50
C GLY A 562 37.69 3.86 38.16
N VAL A 563 37.30 4.98 37.54
CA VAL A 563 37.77 5.43 36.23
C VAL A 563 38.91 6.44 36.39
N GLN A 564 40.08 6.16 35.82
CA GLN A 564 41.20 7.10 35.82
C GLN A 564 41.07 8.13 34.69
N VAL A 565 40.97 9.40 35.05
CA VAL A 565 40.87 10.55 34.14
C VAL A 565 42.22 11.26 34.08
N VAL A 566 42.74 11.48 32.86
CA VAL A 566 44.06 12.09 32.63
C VAL A 566 43.98 13.53 32.11
N ALA A 567 42.86 13.90 31.48
CA ALA A 567 42.63 15.26 30.98
C ALA A 567 41.15 15.57 30.82
N VAL A 568 40.83 16.86 30.71
CA VAL A 568 39.54 17.37 30.21
C VAL A 568 39.74 17.93 28.81
N GLU A 569 38.91 17.51 27.87
CA GLU A 569 38.93 17.97 26.49
C GLU A 569 37.74 18.87 26.18
N LEU A 570 38.07 20.05 25.66
CA LEU A 570 37.14 21.06 25.16
C LEU A 570 37.26 21.05 23.63
N PRO A 571 36.41 20.30 22.92
CA PRO A 571 36.59 20.05 21.49
C PRO A 571 36.33 21.30 20.64
N LYS A 572 35.55 22.26 21.15
CA LYS A 572 35.24 23.51 20.47
C LYS A 572 35.27 24.68 21.42
N VAL A 573 36.28 25.51 21.22
CA VAL A 573 36.51 26.74 21.95
C VAL A 573 36.42 27.89 20.95
N GLY A 574 35.41 28.74 21.13
CA GLY A 574 35.18 29.95 20.38
C GLY A 574 35.71 31.19 21.12
N ALA A 575 35.95 32.25 20.36
CA ALA A 575 36.47 33.52 20.86
C ALA A 575 35.45 34.64 20.65
N ARG A 576 35.29 35.53 21.63
CA ARG A 576 34.73 36.87 21.45
C ARG A 576 35.80 37.89 21.85
N GLY A 577 36.39 38.61 20.89
CA GLY A 577 37.39 39.65 21.18
C GLY A 577 38.63 39.60 20.30
N ILE A 578 39.77 40.02 20.84
CA ILE A 578 41.02 40.29 20.12
C ILE A 578 41.95 39.07 20.15
N GLU A 579 42.73 38.90 19.07
CA GLU A 579 43.99 38.14 18.94
C GLU A 579 44.66 37.77 20.28
N GLY A 580 44.78 36.48 20.69
CA GLY A 580 45.66 36.12 21.81
C GLY A 580 45.51 34.72 22.43
N ILE A 581 46.42 34.39 23.35
CA ILE A 581 46.41 33.13 24.12
C ILE A 581 45.41 33.26 25.28
N ARG A 582 44.67 32.19 25.55
CA ARG A 582 43.77 32.06 26.71
C ARG A 582 44.27 30.92 27.60
N HIS A 583 44.38 31.18 28.90
CA HIS A 583 44.75 30.18 29.89
C HIS A 583 43.50 29.72 30.64
N ILE A 584 43.21 28.42 30.58
CA ILE A 584 42.03 27.80 31.19
C ILE A 584 42.51 26.78 32.22
N GLN A 585 41.92 26.83 33.41
CA GLN A 585 42.15 25.84 34.46
C GLN A 585 40.87 25.05 34.67
N VAL A 586 41.01 23.75 34.93
CA VAL A 586 39.93 22.90 35.42
C VAL A 586 40.29 22.33 36.79
N THR A 587 39.35 22.39 37.71
CA THR A 587 39.42 21.68 38.98
C THR A 587 38.39 20.57 38.97
N LEU A 588 38.80 19.33 39.23
CA LEU A 588 37.94 18.14 39.26
C LEU A 588 38.10 17.44 40.61
N ASN A 589 37.06 17.43 41.45
CA ASN A 589 37.10 16.90 42.83
C ASN A 589 38.32 17.40 43.64
N GLY A 590 38.71 18.66 43.45
CA GLY A 590 39.86 19.29 44.11
C GLY A 590 41.22 19.13 43.40
N PHE A 591 41.33 18.28 42.38
CA PHE A 591 42.54 18.14 41.56
C PHE A 591 42.58 19.18 40.44
N LYS A 592 43.71 19.86 40.26
CA LYS A 592 43.89 20.92 39.25
C LYS A 592 44.55 20.39 37.99
N GLY A 593 43.95 20.73 36.84
CA GLY A 593 44.53 20.55 35.51
C GLY A 593 44.51 21.89 34.77
N GLU A 594 45.48 22.11 33.89
CA GLU A 594 45.62 23.37 33.16
C GLU A 594 45.87 23.13 31.68
N GLY A 595 45.50 24.09 30.85
CA GLY A 595 45.82 24.11 29.43
C GLY A 595 45.61 25.50 28.83
N SER A 596 46.21 25.72 27.66
CA SER A 596 46.15 27.00 26.95
C SER A 596 45.64 26.81 25.52
N VAL A 597 44.82 27.76 25.05
CA VAL A 597 44.34 27.80 23.67
C VAL A 597 44.88 29.07 23.02
N ALA A 598 45.62 28.92 21.93
CA ALA A 598 46.09 30.05 21.12
C ALA A 598 45.04 30.38 20.05
N LEU A 599 44.43 31.57 20.13
CA LEU A 599 43.46 32.05 19.15
C LEU A 599 44.19 32.93 18.11
N ALA A 600 44.08 32.60 16.82
CA ALA A 600 44.78 33.29 15.72
C ALA A 600 43.83 34.12 14.84
N ALA A 601 44.39 35.13 14.14
CA ALA A 601 43.71 35.97 13.16
C ALA A 601 43.05 35.17 12.03
N GLY A 602 41.76 35.42 11.77
CA GLY A 602 41.20 35.22 10.44
C GLY A 602 40.73 33.81 10.04
N ASN A 603 40.45 32.89 10.97
CA ASN A 603 39.61 31.73 10.64
C ASN A 603 38.82 31.23 11.86
N THR A 604 37.50 31.39 11.82
CA THR A 604 36.55 31.18 12.94
C THR A 604 36.13 29.73 13.15
N THR A 605 36.99 28.74 12.86
CA THR A 605 36.60 27.32 12.91
C THR A 605 37.34 26.55 14.01
N ARG A 606 36.73 26.66 15.21
CA ARG A 606 36.72 25.67 16.32
C ARG A 606 38.09 25.10 16.74
N LEU A 607 38.80 25.87 17.57
CA LEU A 607 40.00 25.40 18.28
C LEU A 607 39.61 24.41 19.39
N SER A 608 40.51 23.50 19.74
CA SER A 608 40.31 22.57 20.86
C SER A 608 41.31 22.85 21.99
N ALA A 609 40.89 22.62 23.23
CA ALA A 609 41.75 22.69 24.40
C ALA A 609 41.85 21.31 25.07
N ARG A 610 43.05 20.94 25.52
CA ARG A 610 43.25 19.80 26.41
C ARG A 610 43.83 20.31 27.72
N LEU A 611 43.08 20.12 28.80
CA LEU A 611 43.46 20.51 30.16
C LEU A 611 43.97 19.25 30.87
N SER A 612 45.28 19.08 30.96
CA SER A 612 45.88 17.84 31.44
C SER A 612 46.08 17.88 32.95
N PHE A 613 45.83 16.76 33.63
CA PHE A 613 46.12 16.62 35.05
C PHE A 613 47.56 16.10 35.24
N PRO A 614 48.31 16.64 36.22
CA PRO A 614 49.66 16.15 36.53
C PRO A 614 49.69 14.69 37.00
N VAL A 615 48.61 14.25 37.66
CA VAL A 615 48.38 12.89 38.14
C VAL A 615 46.97 12.47 37.75
N PRO A 616 46.74 11.22 37.28
CA PRO A 616 45.40 10.75 36.94
C PRO A 616 44.44 10.84 38.14
N VAL A 617 43.24 11.36 37.89
CA VAL A 617 42.17 11.51 38.88
C VAL A 617 41.25 10.30 38.81
N THR A 618 41.11 9.55 39.91
CA THR A 618 40.20 8.39 39.96
C THR A 618 38.79 8.83 40.36
N LEU A 619 37.82 8.62 39.47
CA LEU A 619 36.40 8.88 39.73
C LEU A 619 35.64 7.58 39.95
N ARG A 620 34.78 7.51 40.96
CA ARG A 620 33.88 6.37 41.14
C ARG A 620 32.56 6.64 40.40
N PRO A 621 31.96 5.65 39.72
CA PRO A 621 30.72 5.85 38.97
C PRO A 621 29.59 6.50 39.78
N ASP A 622 29.42 6.07 41.04
CA ASP A 622 28.31 6.50 41.92
C ASP A 622 28.69 7.62 42.90
N SER A 623 29.84 8.28 42.70
CA SER A 623 30.26 9.42 43.55
C SER A 623 29.95 10.75 42.86
N PRO A 624 29.56 11.79 43.62
CA PRO A 624 29.36 13.11 43.07
C PRO A 624 30.66 13.66 42.46
N ILE A 625 30.49 14.42 41.38
CA ILE A 625 31.58 15.06 40.64
C ILE A 625 31.38 16.56 40.69
N ASP A 626 32.35 17.24 41.28
CA ASP A 626 32.47 18.69 41.29
C ASP A 626 33.55 19.09 40.29
N MET A 627 33.12 19.75 39.22
CA MET A 627 34.00 20.31 38.21
C MET A 627 33.87 21.82 38.14
N VAL A 628 35.00 22.53 38.17
CA VAL A 628 35.05 23.99 37.98
C VAL A 628 36.02 24.31 36.85
N ILE A 629 35.53 24.96 35.79
CA ILE A 629 36.35 25.44 34.67
C ILE A 629 36.48 26.96 34.80
N THR A 630 37.70 27.47 34.94
CA THR A 630 37.98 28.89 35.19
C THR A 630 38.86 29.48 34.09
N LEU A 631 38.52 30.68 33.63
CA LEU A 631 39.38 31.48 32.74
C LEU A 631 40.43 32.23 33.59
N LEU A 632 41.68 31.80 33.54
CA LEU A 632 42.76 32.40 34.35
C LEU A 632 43.28 33.71 33.78
N SER A 633 43.34 33.84 32.45
CA SER A 633 43.73 35.10 31.78
C SER A 633 43.28 35.14 30.32
N GLY A 634 42.97 36.35 29.86
CA GLY A 634 42.59 36.70 28.48
C GLY A 634 41.12 37.13 28.31
N ASP A 635 40.74 37.48 27.08
CA ASP A 635 39.36 37.88 26.72
C ASP A 635 38.36 36.70 26.81
N PRO A 636 37.04 36.98 26.77
CA PRO A 636 36.00 35.97 26.92
C PRO A 636 36.09 34.80 25.94
N VAL A 637 35.76 33.62 26.48
CA VAL A 637 35.80 32.34 25.75
C VAL A 637 34.42 31.72 25.74
N THR A 638 34.00 31.17 24.60
CA THR A 638 32.78 30.39 24.49
C THR A 638 33.12 28.92 24.31
N LEU A 639 32.50 28.05 25.10
CA LEU A 639 32.56 26.60 24.93
C LEU A 639 31.32 26.17 24.16
N ASP A 640 31.52 25.55 23.01
CA ASP A 640 30.44 25.11 22.13
C ASP A 640 30.41 23.57 22.04
N THR A 641 29.25 23.00 21.73
CA THR A 641 29.07 21.54 21.61
C THR A 641 29.00 21.09 20.16
N SER A 642 28.99 19.78 19.92
CA SER A 642 28.73 19.19 18.60
C SER A 642 27.34 19.60 18.08
N VAL A 643 27.31 19.98 16.80
CA VAL A 643 26.09 20.35 16.07
C VAL A 643 25.64 19.14 15.27
N ILE A 644 24.42 18.67 15.55
CA ILE A 644 23.84 17.49 14.94
C ILE A 644 22.74 17.92 13.97
N ALA A 645 23.01 17.76 12.68
CA ALA A 645 22.05 18.00 11.61
C ALA A 645 21.15 16.78 11.41
N ASN A 646 19.87 16.95 11.74
CA ASN A 646 18.83 15.96 11.51
C ASN A 646 17.92 16.41 10.37
N GLU A 647 17.30 15.45 9.68
CA GLU A 647 16.38 15.73 8.58
C GLU A 647 14.98 16.11 9.06
N HIS A 648 14.40 17.14 8.45
CA HIS A 648 12.98 17.47 8.64
C HIS A 648 12.09 16.33 8.13
N TRP A 649 10.96 16.10 8.79
CA TRP A 649 10.00 15.02 8.47
C TRP A 649 10.46 13.59 8.83
N ASP A 650 11.58 13.45 9.55
CA ASP A 650 11.96 12.21 10.24
C ASP A 650 12.11 12.45 11.75
N ASP A 651 12.29 11.37 12.53
CA ASP A 651 12.52 11.51 13.97
C ASP A 651 13.98 11.95 14.22
N PRO A 652 14.21 13.11 14.89
CA PRO A 652 15.55 13.62 15.15
C PRO A 652 16.25 12.74 16.18
N LEU A 653 17.54 12.48 15.94
CA LEU A 653 18.41 11.71 16.82
C LEU A 653 19.53 12.60 17.38
N PRO A 654 19.97 12.38 18.63
CA PRO A 654 19.54 11.31 19.53
C PRO A 654 18.12 11.53 20.10
N LEU A 655 17.43 10.42 20.40
CA LEU A 655 16.14 10.44 21.08
C LEU A 655 16.29 10.87 22.54
N ARG A 656 15.27 11.53 23.08
CA ARG A 656 15.15 11.76 24.52
C ARG A 656 14.86 10.43 25.22
N LEU A 657 15.68 10.07 26.20
CA LEU A 657 15.53 8.85 27.00
C LEU A 657 15.32 9.23 28.47
N ALA A 658 14.87 8.30 29.31
CA ALA A 658 14.58 8.58 30.72
C ALA A 658 15.82 9.14 31.44
N GLY A 659 15.74 10.40 31.89
CA GLY A 659 16.83 11.12 32.55
C GLY A 659 17.88 11.73 31.63
N TRP A 660 17.71 11.63 30.30
CA TRP A 660 18.66 12.16 29.32
C TRP A 660 17.97 12.96 28.20
N ASP A 661 18.23 14.26 28.16
CA ASP A 661 17.70 15.18 27.14
C ASP A 661 18.84 15.72 26.25
N PRO A 662 19.10 15.10 25.08
CA PRO A 662 20.29 15.35 24.29
C PRO A 662 20.39 16.80 23.79
N PHE A 663 19.29 17.41 23.33
CA PHE A 663 19.31 18.76 22.76
C PHE A 663 19.10 19.88 23.78
N ARG A 664 18.94 19.54 25.07
CA ARG A 664 18.87 20.52 26.16
C ARG A 664 20.25 20.73 26.76
N ASP A 665 20.89 19.64 27.17
CA ASP A 665 22.09 19.72 28.02
C ASP A 665 23.36 19.22 27.32
N TRP A 666 23.30 18.59 26.14
CA TRP A 666 24.47 17.91 25.55
C TRP A 666 24.88 18.44 24.18
N TYR A 667 23.95 18.51 23.23
CA TYR A 667 24.19 18.81 21.82
C TYR A 667 23.31 19.94 21.35
N ARG A 668 23.59 20.43 20.15
CA ARG A 668 22.82 21.51 19.51
C ARG A 668 22.31 21.07 18.14
N GLY A 669 21.09 21.49 17.79
CA GLY A 669 20.58 21.42 16.41
C GLY A 669 21.12 22.55 15.54
N LEU A 670 20.63 22.69 14.31
CA LEU A 670 21.08 23.73 13.37
C LEU A 670 20.48 25.11 13.73
N GLU A 671 21.31 26.09 14.07
CA GLU A 671 20.89 27.49 14.29
C GLU A 671 20.56 28.21 12.97
N SER A 672 21.23 27.83 11.89
CA SER A 672 20.98 28.37 10.54
C SER A 672 19.69 27.83 9.89
N SER A 673 18.93 26.98 10.59
CA SER A 673 17.60 26.51 10.15
C SER A 673 16.50 27.01 11.09
N PRO A 674 15.40 27.58 10.58
CA PRO A 674 14.25 27.99 11.41
C PRO A 674 13.65 26.85 12.25
N SER A 675 13.73 25.61 11.75
CA SER A 675 13.19 24.41 12.40
C SER A 675 14.21 23.66 13.26
N GLY A 676 15.48 24.09 13.27
CA GLY A 676 16.57 23.30 13.86
C GLY A 676 17.00 22.08 13.04
N LEU A 677 16.34 21.82 11.90
CA LEU A 677 16.46 20.62 11.06
C LEU A 677 16.76 20.96 9.59
N MET A 678 17.28 20.00 8.83
CA MET A 678 17.49 20.14 7.38
C MET A 678 16.17 19.98 6.63
N ASN A 679 15.63 21.08 6.09
CA ASN A 679 14.35 21.09 5.36
C ASN A 679 14.49 20.59 3.91
N ASN A 680 14.96 19.34 3.74
CA ASN A 680 15.30 18.76 2.43
C ASN A 680 14.09 18.54 1.50
N TYR A 681 12.85 18.49 2.02
CA TYR A 681 11.62 18.39 1.21
C TYR A 681 11.20 19.72 0.55
N ASP A 682 11.74 20.86 1.00
CA ASP A 682 11.43 22.16 0.40
C ASP A 682 11.89 22.19 -1.07
N ASN A 683 11.26 23.00 -1.91
CA ASN A 683 11.63 23.04 -3.33
C ASN A 683 13.08 23.51 -3.52
N ASP A 684 13.77 22.92 -4.50
CA ASP A 684 15.12 23.33 -4.85
C ASP A 684 15.11 24.74 -5.43
N THR A 685 15.69 25.68 -4.68
CA THR A 685 15.74 27.10 -4.99
C THR A 685 17.13 27.64 -4.66
N LEU A 686 17.42 28.85 -5.13
CA LEU A 686 18.68 29.52 -4.78
C LEU A 686 18.79 29.74 -3.26
N GLU A 687 17.67 30.01 -2.60
CA GLU A 687 17.63 30.20 -1.15
C GLU A 687 17.88 28.90 -0.39
N LYS A 688 17.19 27.81 -0.76
CA LYS A 688 17.46 26.48 -0.20
C LYS A 688 18.92 26.07 -0.39
N ARG A 689 19.52 26.39 -1.55
CA ARG A 689 20.95 26.13 -1.79
C ARG A 689 21.85 26.86 -0.79
N ARG A 690 21.60 28.14 -0.52
CA ARG A 690 22.37 28.91 0.48
C ARG A 690 22.20 28.30 1.87
N GLN A 691 20.95 27.97 2.25
CA GLN A 691 20.66 27.34 3.52
C GLN A 691 21.34 25.99 3.66
N LEU A 692 21.30 25.13 2.64
CA LEU A 692 22.00 23.85 2.62
C LEU A 692 23.50 24.01 2.83
N LEU A 693 24.15 24.97 2.17
CA LEU A 693 25.57 25.25 2.38
C LEU A 693 25.86 25.73 3.80
N ASN A 694 24.99 26.55 4.40
CA ASN A 694 25.13 26.98 5.79
C ASN A 694 24.94 25.81 6.77
N TRP A 695 23.94 24.93 6.53
CA TRP A 695 23.74 23.73 7.34
C TRP A 695 24.97 22.82 7.30
N LEU A 696 25.54 22.61 6.10
CA LEU A 696 26.76 21.83 5.90
C LEU A 696 27.96 22.46 6.61
N ASP A 697 28.08 23.78 6.62
CA ASP A 697 29.18 24.49 7.29
C ASP A 697 29.07 24.41 8.81
N GLU A 698 27.84 24.49 9.33
CA GLU A 698 27.57 24.48 10.76
C GLU A 698 27.68 23.08 11.41
N ALA A 699 27.19 22.04 10.72
CA ALA A 699 27.04 20.68 11.24
C ALA A 699 28.37 19.94 11.44
N ASP A 700 28.56 19.24 12.56
CA ASP A 700 29.68 18.29 12.70
C ASP A 700 29.24 16.86 12.38
N TYR A 701 27.96 16.57 12.61
CA TYR A 701 27.36 15.28 12.31
C TYR A 701 26.09 15.49 11.49
N ILE A 702 25.90 14.66 10.46
CA ILE A 702 24.64 14.55 9.72
C ILE A 702 24.05 13.18 10.02
N VAL A 703 22.82 13.15 10.54
CA VAL A 703 22.15 11.92 10.92
C VAL A 703 20.94 11.69 10.03
N LEU A 704 20.96 10.57 9.31
CA LEU A 704 19.84 10.08 8.53
C LEU A 704 19.15 8.99 9.34
N SER A 705 18.01 9.29 9.95
CA SER A 705 17.34 8.36 10.88
C SER A 705 16.44 7.33 10.21
N SER A 706 16.24 7.42 8.88
CA SER A 706 15.68 6.38 8.01
C SER A 706 15.96 6.68 6.53
N ASN A 707 15.47 5.82 5.64
CA ASN A 707 15.49 6.04 4.19
C ASN A 707 14.35 6.92 3.65
N ARG A 708 13.52 7.52 4.51
CA ARG A 708 12.32 8.29 4.11
C ARG A 708 12.62 9.43 3.13
N LEU A 709 13.69 10.20 3.36
CA LEU A 709 14.01 11.34 2.49
C LEU A 709 14.89 10.91 1.32
N PHE A 710 16.05 10.33 1.60
CA PHE A 710 17.01 10.00 0.56
C PHE A 710 16.52 8.94 -0.44
N ALA A 711 15.51 8.12 -0.11
CA ALA A 711 14.88 7.18 -1.06
C ALA A 711 13.67 7.75 -1.82
N SER A 712 13.00 8.77 -1.30
CA SER A 712 11.80 9.34 -1.93
C SER A 712 12.11 10.57 -2.81
N ILE A 713 13.00 11.45 -2.35
CA ILE A 713 13.37 12.71 -3.04
C ILE A 713 13.94 12.44 -4.44
N PRO A 714 14.90 11.50 -4.64
CA PRO A 714 15.45 11.23 -5.98
C PRO A 714 14.44 10.69 -7.00
N ARG A 715 13.24 10.27 -6.56
CA ARG A 715 12.16 9.85 -7.47
C ARG A 715 11.53 11.01 -8.22
N LEU A 716 11.85 12.25 -7.84
CA LEU A 716 11.36 13.50 -8.42
C LEU A 716 12.54 14.34 -8.98
N PRO A 717 13.28 13.83 -9.99
CA PRO A 717 14.54 14.43 -10.44
C PRO A 717 14.40 15.85 -11.00
N MET A 718 13.24 16.20 -11.56
CA MET A 718 12.96 17.55 -12.06
C MET A 718 12.64 18.56 -10.96
N ARG A 719 12.24 18.08 -9.77
CA ARG A 719 11.89 18.94 -8.63
C ARG A 719 13.06 19.08 -7.64
N TYR A 720 13.85 18.02 -7.49
CA TYR A 720 14.93 17.94 -6.50
C TYR A 720 16.33 17.60 -7.06
N PRO A 721 16.81 18.22 -8.16
CA PRO A 721 18.14 17.95 -8.71
C PRO A 721 19.28 18.35 -7.76
N LEU A 722 19.17 19.48 -7.06
CA LEU A 722 20.17 19.95 -6.10
C LEU A 722 20.23 19.02 -4.87
N THR A 723 19.07 18.67 -4.32
CA THR A 723 19.02 17.80 -3.14
C THR A 723 19.47 16.37 -3.46
N THR A 724 19.16 15.88 -4.67
CA THR A 724 19.69 14.60 -5.14
C THR A 724 21.22 14.62 -5.27
N ALA A 725 21.79 15.71 -5.80
CA ALA A 725 23.24 15.88 -5.87
C ALA A 725 23.89 15.95 -4.47
N TYR A 726 23.23 16.58 -3.50
CA TYR A 726 23.66 16.57 -2.09
C TYR A 726 23.77 15.15 -1.53
N TYR A 727 22.73 14.32 -1.67
CA TYR A 727 22.81 12.93 -1.18
C TYR A 727 23.89 12.13 -1.92
N GLN A 728 24.00 12.27 -3.24
CA GLN A 728 25.06 11.60 -4.00
C GLN A 728 26.45 11.97 -3.46
N ALA A 729 26.67 13.26 -3.18
CA ALA A 729 27.94 13.78 -2.70
C ALA A 729 28.21 13.47 -1.20
N LEU A 730 27.16 13.27 -0.40
CA LEU A 730 27.26 12.79 0.98
C LEU A 730 27.66 11.32 1.02
N PHE A 731 26.95 10.45 0.29
CA PHE A 731 27.19 9.00 0.30
C PHE A 731 28.52 8.61 -0.37
N ASN A 732 29.01 9.37 -1.35
CA ASN A 732 30.32 9.13 -1.96
C ASN A 732 31.49 9.80 -1.20
N GLY A 733 31.21 10.55 -0.12
CA GLY A 733 32.20 11.24 0.71
C GLY A 733 32.82 12.51 0.11
N THR A 734 32.45 12.92 -1.10
CA THR A 734 33.05 14.08 -1.79
C THR A 734 32.76 15.41 -1.11
N LEU A 735 31.69 15.50 -0.32
CA LEU A 735 31.39 16.66 0.53
C LEU A 735 32.37 16.85 1.69
N GLY A 736 33.19 15.84 2.03
CA GLY A 736 34.06 15.89 3.21
C GLY A 736 33.40 15.37 4.49
N PHE A 737 32.41 14.49 4.36
CA PHE A 737 31.80 13.74 5.44
C PHE A 737 32.06 12.24 5.23
N GLU A 738 32.37 11.52 6.30
CA GLU A 738 32.58 10.06 6.31
C GLU A 738 31.49 9.38 7.14
N LEU A 739 31.11 8.14 6.78
CA LEU A 739 30.16 7.37 7.56
C LEU A 739 30.85 6.82 8.82
N GLU A 740 30.49 7.39 9.98
CA GLU A 740 31.06 7.01 11.27
C GLU A 740 30.37 5.76 11.82
N ALA A 741 29.03 5.71 11.76
CA ALA A 741 28.26 4.59 12.29
C ALA A 741 27.03 4.25 11.44
N GLU A 742 26.73 2.96 11.35
CA GLU A 742 25.54 2.38 10.72
C GLU A 742 24.80 1.46 11.71
N PHE A 743 23.50 1.66 11.84
CA PHE A 743 22.63 0.80 12.64
C PHE A 743 21.54 0.19 11.77
N VAL A 744 21.56 -1.13 11.66
CA VAL A 744 20.58 -1.95 10.93
C VAL A 744 20.04 -3.07 11.80
N SER A 745 18.77 -3.41 11.59
CA SER A 745 18.11 -4.56 12.19
C SER A 745 17.21 -5.25 11.15
N TYR A 746 17.81 -5.81 10.10
CA TYR A 746 17.06 -6.53 9.07
C TYR A 746 16.56 -7.90 9.56
N PRO A 747 15.57 -8.51 8.88
CA PRO A 747 15.27 -9.92 9.08
C PRO A 747 16.52 -10.79 8.92
N THR A 748 16.73 -11.78 9.80
CA THR A 748 18.00 -12.56 9.83
C THR A 748 17.81 -14.05 10.05
N ILE A 749 18.64 -14.87 9.38
CA ILE A 749 18.74 -16.32 9.60
C ILE A 749 20.22 -16.66 9.79
N GLY A 750 20.60 -17.10 11.00
CA GLY A 750 22.00 -17.38 11.32
C GLY A 750 22.89 -16.16 11.03
N PRO A 751 24.06 -16.28 10.39
CA PRO A 751 24.90 -15.12 10.09
C PRO A 751 24.37 -14.23 8.96
N CYS A 752 23.32 -14.64 8.24
CA CYS A 752 22.82 -13.93 7.08
C CYS A 752 21.65 -13.00 7.41
N GLN A 753 21.62 -11.84 6.77
CA GLN A 753 20.55 -10.85 6.86
C GLN A 753 19.93 -10.57 5.48
N PHE A 754 18.67 -10.12 5.47
CA PHE A 754 17.90 -9.82 4.27
C PHE A 754 17.51 -8.35 4.25
N PRO A 755 18.32 -7.45 3.66
CA PRO A 755 17.96 -6.04 3.59
C PRO A 755 16.69 -5.82 2.80
N ASP A 756 15.78 -5.09 3.42
CA ASP A 756 14.44 -4.83 2.92
C ASP A 756 14.23 -3.35 2.59
N GLN A 757 15.21 -2.50 2.87
CA GLN A 757 15.14 -1.07 2.66
C GLN A 757 15.63 -0.65 1.28
N GLU A 758 14.97 0.36 0.71
CA GLU A 758 15.41 0.98 -0.53
C GLU A 758 16.61 1.90 -0.27
N MET A 759 17.75 1.55 -0.87
CA MET A 759 19.00 2.31 -0.84
C MET A 759 19.36 2.76 -2.27
N PRO A 760 18.99 3.98 -2.71
CA PRO A 760 19.29 4.45 -4.06
C PRO A 760 20.77 4.83 -4.25
N PHE A 761 21.51 5.01 -3.16
CA PHE A 761 22.93 5.33 -3.16
C PHE A 761 23.73 4.18 -2.52
N PRO A 762 24.93 3.86 -3.03
CA PRO A 762 25.82 2.93 -2.35
C PRO A 762 26.19 3.44 -0.96
N VAL A 763 25.99 2.63 0.08
CA VAL A 763 26.38 2.97 1.44
C VAL A 763 27.90 2.80 1.56
N PRO A 764 28.67 3.83 1.97
CA PRO A 764 30.11 3.73 2.17
C PRO A 764 30.42 2.82 3.38
N ALA A 765 31.67 2.36 3.51
CA ALA A 765 32.06 1.50 4.64
C ALA A 765 32.03 2.30 5.96
N PRO A 766 31.23 1.88 6.96
CA PRO A 766 31.16 2.56 8.26
C PRO A 766 32.34 2.15 9.16
N ARG A 767 32.69 3.01 10.13
CA ARG A 767 33.65 2.64 11.20
C ARG A 767 33.02 1.71 12.25
N PHE A 768 31.74 1.91 12.54
CA PHE A 768 30.94 1.05 13.40
C PHE A 768 29.69 0.57 12.66
N THR A 769 29.39 -0.73 12.69
CA THR A 769 28.14 -1.24 12.12
C THR A 769 27.53 -2.36 12.95
N THR A 770 26.21 -2.39 13.03
CA THR A 770 25.44 -3.53 13.57
C THR A 770 25.04 -4.55 12.49
N ALA A 771 25.46 -4.33 11.23
CA ALA A 771 25.19 -5.21 10.10
C ALA A 771 25.88 -6.57 10.29
N ARG A 772 25.22 -7.63 9.83
CA ARG A 772 25.78 -8.99 9.80
C ARG A 772 26.66 -9.19 8.55
N PRO A 773 27.66 -10.08 8.61
CA PRO A 773 28.63 -10.25 7.53
C PRO A 773 28.07 -10.86 6.23
N CYS A 774 26.99 -11.65 6.32
CA CYS A 774 26.33 -12.24 5.15
C CYS A 774 25.06 -11.45 4.80
N GLU A 775 24.95 -10.98 3.56
CA GLU A 775 23.80 -10.22 3.06
C GLU A 775 23.18 -10.91 1.84
N ILE A 776 21.88 -11.18 1.88
CA ILE A 776 21.12 -11.72 0.75
C ILE A 776 20.11 -10.66 0.28
N ARG A 777 20.41 -10.03 -0.85
CA ARG A 777 19.57 -8.95 -1.40
C ARG A 777 18.31 -9.50 -2.07
N LEU A 778 17.17 -9.06 -1.56
CA LEU A 778 15.85 -9.25 -2.17
C LEU A 778 15.34 -7.90 -2.70
N PRO A 779 14.28 -7.86 -3.51
CA PRO A 779 13.68 -6.60 -3.92
C PRO A 779 13.23 -5.79 -2.68
N PRO A 780 13.51 -4.48 -2.62
CA PRO A 780 13.20 -3.68 -1.45
C PRO A 780 11.69 -3.62 -1.18
N ALA A 781 11.34 -3.62 0.10
CA ALA A 781 10.01 -3.41 0.61
C ALA A 781 9.54 -1.96 0.37
N GLU A 782 8.27 -1.70 0.61
CA GLU A 782 7.77 -0.34 0.73
C GLU A 782 8.32 0.34 1.97
N GLU A 783 8.47 1.67 1.94
CA GLU A 783 9.07 2.45 3.04
C GLU A 783 8.42 2.16 4.39
N ALA A 784 7.07 2.16 4.44
CA ALA A 784 6.30 1.94 5.66
C ALA A 784 6.52 0.55 6.30
N PHE A 785 7.07 -0.43 5.57
CA PHE A 785 7.30 -1.77 6.11
C PHE A 785 8.48 -1.81 7.08
N SER A 786 9.52 -1.01 6.84
CA SER A 786 10.75 -1.03 7.65
C SER A 786 10.94 0.23 8.49
N VAL A 787 10.44 1.39 8.04
CA VAL A 787 10.67 2.67 8.73
C VAL A 787 10.03 2.74 10.11
N TYR A 788 8.98 1.93 10.37
CA TYR A 788 8.22 2.00 11.62
C TYR A 788 8.79 1.14 12.75
N ASP A 789 9.51 0.04 12.46
CA ASP A 789 10.10 -0.86 13.47
C ASP A 789 11.60 -1.11 13.34
N HIS A 790 12.20 -0.96 12.15
CA HIS A 790 13.63 -1.21 11.98
C HIS A 790 14.28 -0.36 10.88
N PRO A 791 14.17 0.99 10.95
CA PRO A 791 14.83 1.86 9.99
C PRO A 791 16.35 1.73 10.04
N THR A 792 17.03 1.90 8.91
CA THR A 792 18.49 2.04 8.87
C THR A 792 18.86 3.45 9.32
N VAL A 793 19.72 3.55 10.33
CA VAL A 793 20.27 4.84 10.80
C VAL A 793 21.70 4.99 10.33
N LEU A 794 22.02 6.12 9.72
CA LEU A 794 23.36 6.46 9.23
C LEU A 794 23.84 7.74 9.91
N VAL A 795 25.02 7.70 10.52
CA VAL A 795 25.66 8.84 11.18
C VAL A 795 26.92 9.21 10.42
N PHE A 796 26.89 10.34 9.74
CA PHE A 796 28.03 10.90 9.02
C PHE A 796 28.75 11.94 9.87
N LYS A 797 30.08 11.92 9.87
CA LYS A 797 30.94 12.84 10.61
C LYS A 797 31.71 13.74 9.65
N LYS A 798 31.75 15.04 9.93
CA LYS A 798 32.54 16.02 9.19
C LYS A 798 34.03 15.73 9.38
N THR A 799 34.78 15.80 8.28
CA THR A 799 36.23 15.60 8.26
C THR A 799 36.96 16.92 7.98
N PRO A 800 38.28 17.01 8.24
CA PRO A 800 39.08 18.17 7.85
C PRO A 800 39.12 18.45 6.35
N SER A 801 38.65 17.53 5.50
CA SER A 801 38.59 17.72 4.05
C SER A 801 37.39 18.55 3.57
N TYR A 802 36.44 18.84 4.46
CA TYR A 802 35.32 19.73 4.19
C TYR A 802 35.79 21.18 4.05
N SER A 803 35.31 21.89 3.01
CA SER A 803 35.36 23.35 2.92
C SER A 803 34.09 23.89 2.27
N TYR A 804 33.71 25.11 2.65
CA TYR A 804 32.53 25.79 2.10
C TYR A 804 32.63 25.95 0.57
N GLU A 805 33.81 26.31 0.07
CA GLU A 805 34.09 26.50 -1.36
C GLU A 805 33.90 25.21 -2.14
N ARG A 806 34.41 24.08 -1.61
CA ARG A 806 34.27 22.76 -2.23
C ARG A 806 32.81 22.32 -2.27
N ALA A 807 32.07 22.50 -1.17
CA ALA A 807 30.64 22.21 -1.14
C ALA A 807 29.87 23.07 -2.17
N ARG A 808 30.26 24.34 -2.33
CA ARG A 808 29.69 25.27 -3.31
C ARG A 808 29.97 24.86 -4.77
N GLU A 809 31.13 24.28 -5.04
CA GLU A 809 31.51 23.74 -6.37
C GLU A 809 30.77 22.45 -6.71
N ILE A 810 30.65 21.53 -5.74
CA ILE A 810 29.93 20.25 -5.89
C ILE A 810 28.43 20.48 -6.12
N LEU A 811 27.88 21.54 -5.50
CA LEU A 811 26.48 21.94 -5.62
C LEU A 811 26.37 23.24 -6.42
N PRO A 812 26.64 23.25 -7.75
CA PRO A 812 26.63 24.48 -8.55
C PRO A 812 25.20 25.02 -8.73
N VAL A 813 25.10 26.31 -9.07
CA VAL A 813 23.79 26.96 -9.35
C VAL A 813 23.11 26.34 -10.58
N SER A 814 23.86 25.76 -11.52
CA SER A 814 23.32 25.12 -12.72
C SER A 814 22.39 23.92 -12.44
N LEU A 815 22.46 23.31 -11.25
CA LEU A 815 21.50 22.30 -10.81
C LEU A 815 20.07 22.87 -10.71
N LEU A 816 19.92 24.19 -10.64
CA LEU A 816 18.63 24.87 -10.51
C LEU A 816 18.01 25.29 -11.86
N ASP A 817 18.76 25.26 -12.97
CA ASP A 817 18.35 25.81 -14.27
C ASP A 817 17.09 25.14 -14.86
N HIS A 818 16.84 23.89 -14.46
CA HIS A 818 15.73 23.07 -14.96
C HIS A 818 14.77 22.62 -13.86
N VAL A 819 14.86 23.20 -12.66
CA VAL A 819 13.93 22.86 -11.57
C VAL A 819 12.52 23.26 -11.96
N ARG A 820 11.60 22.32 -11.85
CA ARG A 820 10.17 22.55 -12.03
C ARG A 820 9.41 21.91 -10.89
N TRP A 821 8.54 22.70 -10.26
CA TRP A 821 7.60 22.16 -9.30
C TRP A 821 6.63 21.22 -10.01
N MET A 822 6.46 20.02 -9.44
CA MET A 822 5.49 19.03 -9.90
C MET A 822 5.05 18.16 -8.72
N THR A 823 3.79 17.74 -8.77
CA THR A 823 3.28 16.75 -7.82
C THR A 823 3.88 15.36 -8.12
N PRO A 824 3.99 14.48 -7.09
CA PRO A 824 4.36 13.06 -7.27
C PRO A 824 3.61 12.35 -8.40
N ARG A 825 2.32 12.64 -8.53
CA ARG A 825 1.43 12.07 -9.54
C ARG A 825 1.74 12.56 -10.94
N GLU A 826 2.01 13.85 -11.11
CA GLU A 826 2.42 14.41 -12.40
C GLU A 826 3.76 13.85 -12.86
N ALA A 827 4.76 13.80 -11.97
CA ALA A 827 6.06 13.21 -12.25
C ALA A 827 5.98 11.75 -12.72
N THR A 828 5.05 10.98 -12.14
CA THR A 828 4.81 9.59 -12.54
C THR A 828 4.15 9.50 -13.91
N ARG A 829 3.21 10.38 -14.23
CA ARG A 829 2.55 10.44 -15.55
C ARG A 829 3.54 10.85 -16.65
N THR A 830 4.47 11.75 -16.35
CA THR A 830 5.49 12.20 -17.31
C THR A 830 6.67 11.22 -17.39
N GLY A 831 6.82 10.31 -16.43
CA GLY A 831 7.93 9.36 -16.36
C GLY A 831 9.26 10.04 -16.01
N GLY A 832 9.19 11.14 -15.24
CA GLY A 832 10.35 11.97 -14.91
C GLY A 832 10.95 12.75 -16.10
N ARG A 833 10.32 12.70 -17.28
CA ARG A 833 10.75 13.46 -18.48
C ARG A 833 9.92 14.73 -18.62
N ASP A 834 10.44 15.71 -19.37
CA ASP A 834 9.68 16.93 -19.69
C ASP A 834 8.35 16.53 -20.37
N PRO A 835 7.17 16.92 -19.84
CA PRO A 835 5.89 16.67 -20.52
C PRO A 835 5.87 17.16 -21.98
N ALA A 836 6.61 18.22 -22.32
CA ALA A 836 6.77 18.68 -23.70
C ALA A 836 7.45 17.63 -24.61
N SER A 837 8.32 16.77 -24.06
CA SER A 837 9.02 15.71 -24.79
C SER A 837 8.11 14.55 -25.24
N LYS A 838 6.92 14.40 -24.65
CA LYS A 838 5.95 13.36 -25.07
C LYS A 838 5.06 13.78 -26.23
N LEU A 839 4.94 15.08 -26.50
CA LEU A 839 4.13 15.60 -27.60
C LEU A 839 4.85 15.45 -28.95
N LEU A 840 6.19 15.53 -28.95
CA LEU A 840 7.01 15.36 -30.15
C LEU A 840 7.40 13.90 -30.39
N ALA A 841 7.38 13.45 -31.64
CA ALA A 841 7.92 12.16 -32.04
C ALA A 841 9.45 12.16 -31.92
N SER A 842 10.03 11.03 -31.53
CA SER A 842 11.49 10.88 -31.57
C SER A 842 11.98 10.95 -33.02
N PRO A 843 13.22 11.39 -33.29
CA PRO A 843 13.75 11.50 -34.66
C PRO A 843 13.63 10.18 -35.45
N ARG A 844 13.82 9.04 -34.76
CA ARG A 844 13.66 7.71 -35.34
C ARG A 844 12.20 7.43 -35.74
N ILE A 845 11.25 7.61 -34.82
CA ILE A 845 9.82 7.35 -35.09
C ILE A 845 9.35 8.28 -36.20
N ARG A 846 9.78 9.54 -36.20
CA ARG A 846 9.47 10.51 -37.24
C ARG A 846 9.93 10.02 -38.62
N ALA A 847 11.19 9.59 -38.74
CA ALA A 847 11.70 9.05 -39.99
C ALA A 847 10.93 7.79 -40.45
N GLU A 848 10.59 6.89 -39.53
CA GLU A 848 9.81 5.68 -39.83
C GLU A 848 8.34 5.99 -40.22
N GLN A 849 7.75 7.06 -39.70
CA GLN A 849 6.42 7.55 -40.10
C GLN A 849 6.45 8.24 -41.48
N GLU A 850 7.50 9.02 -41.76
CA GLU A 850 7.68 9.70 -43.04
C GLU A 850 7.99 8.72 -44.18
N ALA A 851 8.63 7.58 -43.87
CA ALA A 851 8.93 6.50 -44.82
C ALA A 851 7.72 5.64 -45.23
N GLY A 852 6.52 5.89 -44.69
CA GLY A 852 5.29 5.10 -44.91
C GLY A 852 4.68 5.13 -46.32
N GLY A 853 5.39 5.64 -47.33
CA GLY A 853 4.97 5.70 -48.73
C GLY A 853 4.05 6.87 -49.09
N THR A 854 3.86 7.09 -50.39
CA THR A 854 2.93 8.11 -50.92
C THR A 854 1.50 7.59 -51.01
N TRP A 855 0.50 8.49 -51.07
CA TRP A 855 -0.92 8.08 -51.19
C TRP A 855 -1.19 7.27 -52.47
N SER A 856 -0.50 7.59 -53.57
CA SER A 856 -0.56 6.85 -54.83
C SER A 856 0.06 5.45 -54.75
N GLU A 857 1.06 5.25 -53.89
CA GLU A 857 1.64 3.92 -53.64
C GLU A 857 0.74 3.07 -52.75
N LEU A 858 0.09 3.69 -51.76
CA LEU A 858 -0.79 2.99 -50.82
C LEU A 858 -2.12 2.57 -51.45
N PHE A 859 -2.65 3.35 -52.41
CA PHE A 859 -3.96 3.16 -53.02
C PHE A 859 -3.91 3.20 -54.54
N ASP A 860 -4.08 2.02 -55.16
CA ASP A 860 -4.18 1.89 -56.61
C ASP A 860 -5.54 2.40 -57.12
N ARG A 861 -5.52 3.51 -57.85
CA ARG A 861 -6.73 4.13 -58.43
C ARG A 861 -7.34 3.30 -59.55
N SER A 862 -6.58 2.40 -60.17
CA SER A 862 -7.03 1.54 -61.26
C SER A 862 -7.76 0.28 -60.77
N ALA A 863 -7.64 -0.05 -59.48
CA ALA A 863 -8.29 -1.21 -58.86
C ALA A 863 -9.82 -1.14 -58.99
N LEU A 864 -10.46 -2.30 -59.17
CA LEU A 864 -11.91 -2.42 -59.45
C LEU A 864 -12.78 -1.71 -58.40
N GLN A 865 -12.44 -1.88 -57.12
CA GLN A 865 -13.14 -1.25 -55.99
C GLN A 865 -12.97 0.27 -55.93
N ASN A 866 -11.95 0.84 -56.59
CA ASN A 866 -11.74 2.29 -56.67
C ASN A 866 -12.32 2.89 -57.95
N ARG A 867 -12.38 2.12 -59.04
CA ARG A 867 -13.02 2.52 -60.31
C ARG A 867 -14.54 2.43 -60.27
N SER A 868 -15.09 1.46 -59.53
CA SER A 868 -16.53 1.22 -59.42
C SER A 868 -17.01 1.40 -57.99
N GLN A 869 -17.76 2.47 -57.74
CA GLN A 869 -18.37 2.73 -56.42
C GLN A 869 -19.30 1.59 -55.97
N ARG A 870 -20.01 0.96 -56.92
CA ARG A 870 -20.84 -0.23 -56.65
C ARG A 870 -19.99 -1.40 -56.14
N ALA A 871 -18.82 -1.63 -56.75
CA ALA A 871 -17.89 -2.65 -56.28
C ALA A 871 -17.34 -2.30 -54.89
N ALA A 872 -17.05 -1.03 -54.61
CA ALA A 872 -16.62 -0.57 -53.28
C ALA A 872 -17.66 -0.90 -52.19
N ILE A 873 -18.94 -0.58 -52.45
CA ILE A 873 -20.06 -0.86 -51.54
C ILE A 873 -20.14 -2.36 -51.22
N VAL A 874 -20.09 -3.21 -52.25
CA VAL A 874 -20.19 -4.66 -52.09
C VAL A 874 -18.98 -5.24 -51.34
N VAL A 875 -17.76 -4.87 -51.75
CA VAL A 875 -16.52 -5.37 -51.12
C VAL A 875 -16.45 -4.96 -49.65
N TRP A 876 -16.85 -3.74 -49.32
CA TRP A 876 -16.89 -3.24 -47.94
C TRP A 876 -17.89 -4.02 -47.07
N ALA A 877 -19.13 -4.19 -47.54
CA ALA A 877 -20.15 -4.95 -46.84
C ALA A 877 -19.78 -6.43 -46.67
N LEU A 878 -19.15 -7.03 -47.69
CA LEU A 878 -18.64 -8.39 -47.65
C LEU A 878 -17.57 -8.55 -46.58
N MET A 879 -16.60 -7.63 -46.52
CA MET A 879 -15.54 -7.68 -45.50
C MET A 879 -16.11 -7.64 -44.08
N LEU A 880 -17.05 -6.73 -43.79
CA LEU A 880 -17.72 -6.67 -42.47
C LEU A 880 -18.46 -7.96 -42.15
N THR A 881 -19.13 -8.57 -43.13
CA THR A 881 -19.84 -9.85 -42.96
C THR A 881 -18.88 -10.99 -42.68
N VAL A 882 -17.78 -11.08 -43.42
CA VAL A 882 -16.74 -12.09 -43.21
C VAL A 882 -16.10 -11.94 -41.83
N LEU A 883 -15.78 -10.72 -41.40
CA LEU A 883 -15.30 -10.46 -40.04
C LEU A 883 -16.32 -10.91 -38.97
N GLY A 884 -17.62 -10.72 -39.24
CA GLY A 884 -18.69 -11.26 -38.40
C GLY A 884 -18.67 -12.78 -38.32
N TRP A 885 -18.52 -13.47 -39.45
CA TRP A 885 -18.39 -14.92 -39.48
C TRP A 885 -17.14 -15.43 -38.77
N LEU A 886 -16.03 -14.68 -38.84
CA LEU A 886 -14.83 -15.00 -38.07
C LEU A 886 -15.08 -14.88 -36.56
N ALA A 887 -15.81 -13.86 -36.10
CA ALA A 887 -16.11 -13.71 -34.67
C ALA A 887 -17.13 -14.74 -34.15
N TYR A 888 -18.04 -15.21 -35.01
CA TYR A 888 -19.21 -15.96 -34.58
C TYR A 888 -18.92 -17.26 -33.82
N PRO A 889 -17.98 -18.15 -34.23
CA PRO A 889 -17.68 -19.38 -33.49
C PRO A 889 -17.24 -19.16 -32.04
N TRP A 890 -16.63 -18.01 -31.76
CA TRP A 890 -16.23 -17.60 -30.41
C TRP A 890 -17.41 -17.09 -29.60
N LEU A 891 -18.22 -16.22 -30.20
CA LEU A 891 -19.43 -15.67 -29.61
C LEU A 891 -20.45 -16.76 -29.29
N PHE A 892 -20.58 -17.73 -30.19
CA PHE A 892 -21.41 -18.91 -30.02
C PHE A 892 -21.13 -19.62 -28.70
N ARG A 893 -19.85 -19.71 -28.31
CA ARG A 893 -19.43 -20.32 -27.04
C ARG A 893 -19.56 -19.37 -25.85
N ALA A 894 -19.25 -18.09 -26.05
CA ALA A 894 -19.22 -17.08 -24.99
C ALA A 894 -20.62 -16.69 -24.50
N PHE A 895 -21.61 -16.68 -25.40
CA PHE A 895 -22.95 -16.15 -25.14
C PHE A 895 -24.07 -17.17 -25.40
N PRO A 896 -24.11 -18.33 -24.70
CA PRO A 896 -25.09 -19.38 -24.95
C PRO A 896 -26.53 -18.97 -24.63
N ASN A 897 -26.73 -17.94 -23.82
CA ASN A 897 -28.04 -17.47 -23.39
C ASN A 897 -28.57 -16.31 -24.26
N LEU A 898 -27.78 -15.77 -25.19
CA LEU A 898 -28.26 -14.78 -26.13
C LEU A 898 -28.94 -15.45 -27.33
N HIS A 899 -29.96 -14.81 -27.89
CA HIS A 899 -30.59 -15.17 -29.14
C HIS A 899 -29.54 -15.30 -30.25
N LEU A 900 -29.59 -16.41 -31.00
CA LEU A 900 -28.57 -16.84 -31.98
C LEU A 900 -27.13 -16.88 -31.44
N HIS A 901 -26.95 -16.96 -30.12
CA HIS A 901 -25.68 -16.97 -29.44
C HIS A 901 -24.77 -15.77 -29.81
N GLY A 902 -25.39 -14.59 -29.95
CA GLY A 902 -24.66 -13.33 -30.19
C GLY A 902 -24.35 -13.02 -31.66
N TYR A 903 -24.96 -13.70 -32.64
CA TYR A 903 -24.75 -13.41 -34.08
C TYR A 903 -25.00 -11.94 -34.46
N GLY A 904 -26.01 -11.30 -33.85
CA GLY A 904 -26.36 -9.91 -34.15
C GLY A 904 -25.30 -8.87 -33.77
N VAL A 905 -24.35 -9.18 -32.87
CA VAL A 905 -23.21 -8.30 -32.57
C VAL A 905 -21.91 -8.78 -33.22
N ALA A 906 -21.95 -9.88 -34.00
CA ALA A 906 -20.75 -10.55 -34.49
C ALA A 906 -19.91 -9.66 -35.41
N ARG A 907 -20.52 -8.86 -36.29
CA ARG A 907 -19.81 -7.94 -37.19
C ARG A 907 -19.04 -6.86 -36.43
N ALA A 908 -19.65 -6.29 -35.39
CA ALA A 908 -19.02 -5.27 -34.56
C ALA A 908 -17.85 -5.85 -33.75
N VAL A 909 -18.05 -7.02 -33.14
CA VAL A 909 -16.99 -7.72 -32.40
C VAL A 909 -15.87 -8.18 -33.33
N GLY A 910 -16.20 -8.68 -34.53
CA GLY A 910 -15.22 -9.08 -35.54
C GLY A 910 -14.34 -7.93 -35.98
N LEU A 911 -14.94 -6.77 -36.27
CA LEU A 911 -14.20 -5.54 -36.59
C LEU A 911 -13.30 -5.10 -35.44
N LEU A 912 -13.82 -5.10 -34.21
CA LEU A 912 -13.07 -4.73 -33.01
C LEU A 912 -11.86 -5.64 -32.79
N VAL A 913 -12.06 -6.96 -32.73
CA VAL A 913 -10.99 -7.92 -32.44
C VAL A 913 -9.93 -7.93 -33.54
N TRP A 914 -10.35 -7.90 -34.81
CA TRP A 914 -9.43 -7.90 -35.94
C TRP A 914 -8.56 -6.64 -36.02
N SER A 915 -9.11 -5.46 -35.71
CA SER A 915 -8.34 -4.20 -35.73
C SER A 915 -7.53 -3.97 -34.45
N TYR A 916 -7.97 -4.49 -33.31
CA TYR A 916 -7.29 -4.32 -32.02
C TYR A 916 -5.91 -4.98 -31.97
N VAL A 917 -5.78 -6.21 -32.49
CA VAL A 917 -4.50 -6.94 -32.44
C VAL A 917 -3.38 -6.23 -33.23
N PRO A 918 -3.59 -5.84 -34.51
CA PRO A 918 -2.61 -5.03 -35.25
C PRO A 918 -2.30 -3.70 -34.58
N TRP A 919 -3.31 -3.00 -34.05
CA TRP A 919 -3.12 -1.75 -33.31
C TRP A 919 -2.25 -1.94 -32.07
N LEU A 920 -2.48 -3.00 -31.30
CA LEU A 920 -1.71 -3.28 -30.09
C LEU A 920 -0.25 -3.61 -30.44
N LEU A 921 -0.02 -4.49 -31.42
CA LEU A 921 1.32 -4.85 -31.88
C LEU A 921 2.11 -3.65 -32.40
N SER A 922 1.41 -2.72 -33.07
CA SER A 922 2.01 -1.48 -33.58
C SER A 922 2.21 -0.43 -32.48
N SER A 923 1.30 -0.32 -31.51
CA SER A 923 1.45 0.59 -30.36
C SER A 923 2.63 0.18 -29.46
N LEU A 924 2.85 -1.14 -29.35
CA LEU A 924 4.00 -1.72 -28.64
C LEU A 924 5.30 -1.71 -29.46
N HIS A 925 5.28 -1.17 -30.68
CA HIS A 925 6.42 -1.12 -31.61
C HIS A 925 7.03 -2.50 -31.94
N ILE A 926 6.20 -3.56 -31.98
CA ILE A 926 6.62 -4.95 -32.27
C ILE A 926 6.58 -5.22 -33.78
N LEU A 927 5.45 -4.90 -34.44
CA LEU A 927 5.27 -5.06 -35.88
C LEU A 927 4.59 -3.81 -36.45
N PRO A 928 5.04 -3.29 -37.61
CA PRO A 928 4.49 -2.06 -38.18
C PRO A 928 3.06 -2.25 -38.69
N HIS A 929 2.25 -1.20 -38.57
CA HIS A 929 0.85 -1.19 -39.01
C HIS A 929 0.75 -1.19 -40.54
N SER A 930 0.84 -2.38 -41.14
CA SER A 930 0.90 -2.59 -42.58
C SER A 930 -0.26 -3.46 -43.09
N ARG A 931 -0.50 -3.44 -44.41
CA ARG A 931 -1.47 -4.34 -45.06
C ARG A 931 -1.14 -5.81 -44.78
N GLY A 932 0.15 -6.16 -44.77
CA GLY A 932 0.62 -7.51 -44.46
C GLY A 932 0.22 -7.97 -43.06
N LEU A 933 0.40 -7.11 -42.04
CA LEU A 933 -0.01 -7.43 -40.66
C LEU A 933 -1.53 -7.61 -40.55
N LEU A 934 -2.32 -6.72 -41.18
CA LEU A 934 -3.78 -6.80 -41.17
C LEU A 934 -4.30 -8.13 -41.75
N TRP A 935 -3.75 -8.57 -42.88
CA TRP A 935 -4.10 -9.86 -43.49
C TRP A 935 -3.53 -11.06 -42.73
N ALA A 936 -2.33 -10.97 -42.15
CA ALA A 936 -1.78 -12.02 -41.31
C ALA A 936 -2.66 -12.30 -40.08
N VAL A 937 -3.13 -11.23 -39.40
CA VAL A 937 -4.08 -11.37 -38.28
C VAL A 937 -5.43 -11.90 -38.76
N PHE A 938 -5.91 -11.46 -39.93
CA PHE A 938 -7.14 -12.01 -40.53
C PHE A 938 -7.04 -13.54 -40.73
N PHE A 939 -5.96 -14.04 -41.33
CA PHE A 939 -5.78 -15.47 -41.55
C PHE A 939 -5.55 -16.26 -40.26
N ALA A 940 -4.86 -15.68 -39.28
CA ALA A 940 -4.72 -16.27 -37.95
C ALA A 940 -6.09 -16.42 -37.26
N LEU A 941 -6.92 -15.38 -37.30
CA LEU A 941 -8.29 -15.44 -36.80
C LEU A 941 -9.12 -16.46 -37.58
N LEU A 942 -9.00 -16.53 -38.90
CA LEU A 942 -9.66 -17.54 -39.73
C LEU A 942 -9.32 -18.97 -39.26
N LEU A 943 -8.04 -19.29 -39.09
CA LEU A 943 -7.60 -20.62 -38.63
C LEU A 943 -8.19 -20.96 -37.25
N LEU A 944 -8.10 -20.01 -36.32
CA LEU A 944 -8.64 -20.18 -34.98
C LEU A 944 -10.17 -20.35 -35.02
N SER A 945 -10.88 -19.57 -35.85
CA SER A 945 -12.34 -19.62 -35.97
C SER A 945 -12.81 -20.91 -36.63
N VAL A 946 -12.12 -21.40 -37.66
CA VAL A 946 -12.36 -22.71 -38.28
C VAL A 946 -12.16 -23.82 -37.26
N TRP A 947 -11.09 -23.76 -36.45
CA TRP A 947 -10.85 -24.72 -35.38
C TRP A 947 -11.97 -24.70 -34.32
N ALA A 948 -12.39 -23.52 -33.87
CA ALA A 948 -13.47 -23.34 -32.91
C ALA A 948 -14.82 -23.83 -33.46
N ALA A 949 -15.10 -23.58 -34.74
CA ALA A 949 -16.28 -24.06 -35.44
C ALA A 949 -16.27 -25.59 -35.59
N TYR A 950 -15.14 -26.18 -35.97
CA TYR A 950 -14.97 -27.63 -36.10
C TYR A 950 -15.22 -28.37 -34.78
N ARG A 951 -14.69 -27.85 -33.67
CA ARG A 951 -14.93 -28.37 -32.31
C ARG A 951 -16.40 -28.33 -31.89
N GLN A 952 -17.20 -27.47 -32.50
CA GLN A 952 -18.60 -27.20 -32.15
C GLN A 952 -19.58 -27.53 -33.29
N ARG A 953 -19.12 -28.26 -34.32
CA ARG A 953 -19.86 -28.46 -35.59
C ARG A 953 -21.24 -29.06 -35.42
N ALA A 954 -21.43 -29.96 -34.46
CA ALA A 954 -22.72 -30.58 -34.20
C ALA A 954 -23.76 -29.59 -33.64
N SER A 955 -23.35 -28.76 -32.67
CA SER A 955 -24.20 -27.74 -32.07
C SER A 955 -24.48 -26.57 -33.01
N LEU A 956 -23.45 -26.12 -33.74
CA LEU A 956 -23.58 -25.09 -34.77
C LEU A 956 -24.50 -25.54 -35.91
N GLY A 957 -24.30 -26.75 -36.44
CA GLY A 957 -25.14 -27.31 -37.50
C GLY A 957 -26.59 -27.46 -37.07
N LYS A 958 -26.85 -27.90 -35.83
CA LYS A 958 -28.20 -27.99 -35.26
C LYS A 958 -28.86 -26.61 -35.19
N LEU A 959 -28.21 -25.61 -34.60
CA LEU A 959 -28.78 -24.26 -34.49
C LEU A 959 -29.03 -23.64 -35.88
N LEU A 960 -28.07 -23.78 -36.79
CA LEU A 960 -28.20 -23.25 -38.15
C LEU A 960 -29.39 -23.90 -38.88
N SER A 961 -29.54 -25.23 -38.80
CA SER A 961 -30.66 -25.92 -39.44
C SER A 961 -32.03 -25.53 -38.86
N GLN A 962 -32.10 -25.29 -37.55
CA GLN A 962 -33.35 -24.94 -36.86
C GLN A 962 -33.75 -23.46 -37.03
N GLU A 963 -32.76 -22.56 -37.13
CA GLU A 963 -32.99 -21.12 -37.06
C GLU A 963 -32.44 -20.33 -38.26
N TRP A 964 -32.19 -20.97 -39.40
CA TRP A 964 -31.59 -20.31 -40.58
C TRP A 964 -32.32 -19.03 -41.02
N HIS A 965 -33.66 -19.00 -40.93
CA HIS A 965 -34.46 -17.81 -41.21
C HIS A 965 -34.10 -16.63 -40.29
N ALA A 966 -33.80 -16.89 -39.01
CA ALA A 966 -33.41 -15.84 -38.07
C ALA A 966 -32.03 -15.26 -38.39
N PHE A 967 -31.09 -16.07 -38.88
CA PHE A 967 -29.81 -15.57 -39.39
C PHE A 967 -30.02 -14.67 -40.60
N LEU A 968 -30.88 -15.08 -41.54
CA LEU A 968 -31.23 -14.25 -42.69
C LEU A 968 -31.91 -12.94 -42.31
N VAL A 969 -32.78 -12.93 -41.29
CA VAL A 969 -33.40 -11.68 -40.81
C VAL A 969 -32.34 -10.71 -40.28
N VAL A 970 -31.37 -11.18 -39.51
CA VAL A 970 -30.27 -10.35 -39.00
C VAL A 970 -29.40 -9.81 -40.14
N ASP A 971 -29.10 -10.65 -41.13
CA ASP A 971 -28.29 -10.25 -42.29
C ASP A 971 -29.05 -9.30 -43.24
N ALA A 972 -30.34 -9.53 -43.46
CA ALA A 972 -31.22 -8.64 -44.22
C ALA A 972 -31.41 -7.30 -43.53
N LEU A 973 -31.53 -7.28 -42.19
CA LEU A 973 -31.60 -6.04 -41.41
C LEU A 973 -30.29 -5.25 -41.53
N PHE A 974 -29.14 -5.90 -41.38
CA PHE A 974 -27.83 -5.26 -41.59
C PHE A 974 -27.72 -4.67 -43.00
N LEU A 975 -28.01 -5.47 -44.03
CA LEU A 975 -27.89 -5.03 -45.42
C LEU A 975 -28.89 -3.92 -45.74
N GLY A 976 -30.12 -4.01 -45.24
CA GLY A 976 -31.16 -2.99 -45.42
C GLY A 976 -30.77 -1.65 -44.79
N LEU A 977 -30.31 -1.66 -43.53
CA LEU A 977 -29.82 -0.45 -42.85
C LEU A 977 -28.58 0.14 -43.54
N TYR A 978 -27.64 -0.73 -43.94
CA TYR A 978 -26.43 -0.31 -44.63
C TYR A 978 -26.76 0.35 -45.97
N LEU A 979 -27.53 -0.31 -46.84
CA LEU A 979 -27.88 0.20 -48.16
C LEU A 979 -28.77 1.44 -48.09
N ALA A 980 -29.70 1.51 -47.12
CA ALA A 980 -30.50 2.71 -46.90
C ALA A 980 -29.62 3.93 -46.59
N TRP A 981 -28.63 3.77 -45.71
CA TRP A 981 -27.73 4.86 -45.36
C TRP A 981 -26.66 5.14 -46.43
N VAL A 982 -26.25 4.13 -47.20
CA VAL A 982 -25.48 4.35 -48.44
C VAL A 982 -26.30 5.21 -49.40
N GLY A 983 -27.61 4.98 -49.53
CA GLY A 983 -28.50 5.82 -50.34
C GLY A 983 -28.48 7.28 -49.89
N VAL A 984 -28.55 7.54 -48.59
CA VAL A 984 -28.44 8.90 -48.03
C VAL A 984 -27.08 9.53 -48.38
N ARG A 985 -25.97 8.80 -48.19
CA ARG A 985 -24.63 9.30 -48.55
C ARG A 985 -24.41 9.42 -50.05
N TRP A 986 -25.12 8.66 -50.86
CA TRP A 986 -25.10 8.79 -52.31
C TRP A 986 -25.74 10.10 -52.76
N LEU A 987 -26.82 10.52 -52.09
CA LEU A 987 -27.51 11.79 -52.37
C LEU A 987 -26.69 13.00 -51.94
N ASN A 988 -25.94 12.90 -50.84
CA ASN A 988 -25.02 13.94 -50.38
C ASN A 988 -23.67 13.34 -49.96
N PRO A 989 -22.76 13.10 -50.93
CA PRO A 989 -21.46 12.49 -50.66
C PRO A 989 -20.44 13.47 -50.08
N ASP A 990 -20.75 14.77 -50.09
CA ASP A 990 -19.82 15.80 -49.63
C ASP A 990 -19.57 15.70 -48.12
N LEU A 991 -18.34 16.05 -47.73
CA LEU A 991 -17.85 16.01 -46.34
C LEU A 991 -17.82 17.40 -45.72
N TRP A 992 -18.42 18.40 -46.38
CA TRP A 992 -18.35 19.79 -45.99
C TRP A 992 -19.71 20.48 -46.15
N HIS A 993 -20.05 21.33 -45.18
CA HIS A 993 -21.20 22.23 -45.26
C HIS A 993 -20.79 23.61 -44.71
N PRO A 994 -21.10 24.73 -45.38
CA PRO A 994 -20.59 26.06 -45.00
C PRO A 994 -20.99 26.55 -43.60
N VAL A 995 -22.11 26.06 -43.05
CA VAL A 995 -22.69 26.54 -41.79
C VAL A 995 -22.61 25.50 -40.66
N THR A 996 -22.56 24.20 -41.00
CA THR A 996 -22.67 23.08 -40.04
C THR A 996 -21.60 21.99 -40.24
N GLY A 997 -20.65 22.18 -41.16
CA GLY A 997 -19.65 21.16 -41.54
C GLY A 997 -18.41 21.06 -40.65
N GLY A 998 -18.36 21.80 -39.53
CA GLY A 998 -17.12 22.14 -38.81
C GLY A 998 -16.15 20.99 -38.55
N GLU A 999 -16.60 19.86 -37.98
CA GLU A 999 -15.70 18.80 -37.52
C GLU A 999 -15.35 17.75 -38.58
N LYS A 1000 -16.03 17.71 -39.73
CA LYS A 1000 -15.84 16.65 -40.74
C LYS A 1000 -14.47 16.66 -41.43
N PRO A 1001 -13.87 17.82 -41.77
CA PRO A 1001 -12.49 17.86 -42.25
C PRO A 1001 -11.48 17.38 -41.21
N MET A 1002 -11.73 17.68 -39.92
CA MET A 1002 -10.89 17.21 -38.82
C MET A 1002 -10.97 15.67 -38.70
N ASP A 1003 -12.18 15.09 -38.71
CA ASP A 1003 -12.38 13.64 -38.72
C ASP A 1003 -11.65 12.96 -39.88
N PHE A 1004 -11.74 13.56 -41.08
CA PHE A 1004 -11.08 13.03 -42.27
C PHE A 1004 -9.56 13.13 -42.16
N ALA A 1005 -9.03 14.21 -41.58
CA ALA A 1005 -7.60 14.37 -41.31
C ALA A 1005 -7.10 13.32 -40.31
N TYR A 1006 -7.83 13.06 -39.22
CA TYR A 1006 -7.48 12.01 -38.26
C TYR A 1006 -7.55 10.60 -38.86
N LEU A 1007 -8.58 10.30 -39.66
CA LEU A 1007 -8.66 9.03 -40.38
C LEU A 1007 -7.45 8.85 -41.32
N ASN A 1008 -7.08 9.89 -42.07
CA ASN A 1008 -5.94 9.85 -42.98
C ASN A 1008 -4.61 9.68 -42.22
N ALA A 1009 -4.44 10.36 -41.09
CA ALA A 1009 -3.27 10.19 -40.24
C ALA A 1009 -3.13 8.75 -39.75
N VAL A 1010 -4.24 8.16 -39.26
CA VAL A 1010 -4.27 6.76 -38.81
C VAL A 1010 -3.99 5.78 -39.94
N ILE A 1011 -4.54 5.98 -41.13
CA ILE A 1011 -4.30 5.12 -42.29
C ILE A 1011 -2.81 5.12 -42.67
N LYS A 1012 -2.19 6.31 -42.68
CA LYS A 1012 -0.81 6.49 -43.12
C LYS A 1012 0.20 6.09 -42.05
N SER A 1013 -0.14 6.17 -40.76
CA SER A 1013 0.78 5.82 -39.67
C SER A 1013 1.26 4.37 -39.71
N THR A 1014 2.56 4.21 -39.54
CA THR A 1014 3.31 2.96 -39.33
C THR A 1014 3.24 2.53 -37.86
N TRP A 1015 3.37 3.48 -36.94
CA TRP A 1015 3.34 3.26 -35.49
C TRP A 1015 2.24 4.08 -34.83
N PHE A 1016 1.81 3.66 -33.63
CA PHE A 1016 0.82 4.38 -32.83
C PHE A 1016 1.44 4.88 -31.51
N PRO A 1017 1.05 6.07 -31.01
CA PRO A 1017 0.02 7.00 -31.51
C PRO A 1017 0.34 7.57 -32.91
N PRO A 1018 -0.68 7.89 -33.73
CA PRO A 1018 -0.44 8.36 -35.09
C PRO A 1018 0.15 9.78 -35.06
N TYR A 1019 0.69 10.26 -36.18
CA TYR A 1019 1.17 11.64 -36.25
C TYR A 1019 -0.01 12.62 -36.14
N ASP A 1020 0.25 13.79 -35.57
CA ASP A 1020 -0.76 14.84 -35.48
C ASP A 1020 -0.83 15.64 -36.81
N PRO A 1021 -1.98 15.68 -37.50
CA PRO A 1021 -2.10 16.45 -38.74
C PRO A 1021 -2.07 17.97 -38.51
N TRP A 1022 -2.24 18.45 -37.28
CA TRP A 1022 -2.28 19.87 -36.90
C TRP A 1022 -1.07 20.33 -36.08
N PHE A 1023 -0.21 19.41 -35.62
CA PHE A 1023 1.01 19.71 -34.86
C PHE A 1023 2.24 19.04 -35.46
N ALA A 1024 3.01 19.80 -36.24
CA ALA A 1024 4.13 19.29 -37.03
C ALA A 1024 5.21 18.61 -36.15
N GLY A 1025 5.58 17.38 -36.50
CA GLY A 1025 6.52 16.56 -35.74
C GLY A 1025 5.95 15.97 -34.45
N GLY A 1026 4.66 16.23 -34.17
CA GLY A 1026 3.97 15.75 -32.99
C GLY A 1026 3.19 14.45 -33.20
N ASN A 1027 2.83 13.82 -32.08
CA ASN A 1027 1.91 12.69 -32.03
C ASN A 1027 0.51 13.16 -31.64
N LEU A 1028 -0.52 12.55 -32.22
CA LEU A 1028 -1.92 12.87 -31.94
C LEU A 1028 -2.28 12.53 -30.49
N ASN A 1029 -2.55 13.56 -29.68
CA ASN A 1029 -2.99 13.43 -28.29
C ASN A 1029 -4.52 13.51 -28.17
N TYR A 1030 -5.23 12.60 -28.86
CA TYR A 1030 -6.70 12.56 -28.91
C TYR A 1030 -7.24 11.13 -28.92
N TYR A 1031 -8.55 10.94 -28.75
CA TYR A 1031 -9.15 9.61 -28.86
C TYR A 1031 -9.22 9.17 -30.34
N TYR A 1032 -8.36 8.23 -30.74
CA TYR A 1032 -8.21 7.86 -32.15
C TYR A 1032 -8.59 6.41 -32.50
N PHE A 1033 -8.87 5.54 -31.51
CA PHE A 1033 -9.07 4.12 -31.77
C PHE A 1033 -10.29 3.80 -32.67
N GLY A 1034 -11.35 4.62 -32.60
CA GLY A 1034 -12.48 4.53 -33.54
C GLY A 1034 -12.04 4.68 -35.01
N PHE A 1035 -11.12 5.62 -35.28
CA PHE A 1035 -10.51 5.80 -36.60
C PHE A 1035 -9.60 4.63 -36.97
N VAL A 1036 -8.97 3.93 -36.02
CA VAL A 1036 -8.16 2.73 -36.30
C VAL A 1036 -9.00 1.58 -36.80
N MET A 1037 -10.20 1.36 -36.23
CA MET A 1037 -11.11 0.32 -36.70
C MET A 1037 -11.48 0.52 -38.17
N ILE A 1038 -11.88 1.74 -38.52
CA ILE A 1038 -12.25 2.09 -39.91
C ILE A 1038 -11.01 2.16 -40.81
N GLY A 1039 -9.94 2.83 -40.37
CA GLY A 1039 -8.68 2.98 -41.10
C GLY A 1039 -8.04 1.64 -41.45
N SER A 1040 -8.15 0.64 -40.58
CA SER A 1040 -7.71 -0.73 -40.86
C SER A 1040 -8.50 -1.35 -42.03
N LEU A 1041 -9.82 -1.14 -42.10
CA LEU A 1041 -10.62 -1.59 -43.26
C LEU A 1041 -10.17 -0.87 -44.54
N VAL A 1042 -9.99 0.45 -44.48
CA VAL A 1042 -9.53 1.25 -45.62
C VAL A 1042 -8.19 0.74 -46.14
N LYS A 1043 -7.22 0.56 -45.24
CA LYS A 1043 -5.86 0.11 -45.55
C LYS A 1043 -5.84 -1.33 -46.07
N ALA A 1044 -6.58 -2.26 -45.46
CA ALA A 1044 -6.62 -3.67 -45.89
C ALA A 1044 -7.21 -3.83 -47.29
N LEU A 1045 -8.38 -3.22 -47.54
CA LEU A 1045 -9.12 -3.31 -48.81
C LEU A 1045 -8.50 -2.44 -49.91
N GLY A 1046 -7.65 -1.48 -49.55
CA GLY A 1046 -7.04 -0.55 -50.50
C GLY A 1046 -8.08 0.35 -51.17
N ILE A 1047 -9.16 0.70 -50.47
CA ILE A 1047 -10.18 1.63 -50.97
C ILE A 1047 -9.71 3.06 -50.68
N ILE A 1048 -9.81 3.96 -51.67
CA ILE A 1048 -9.37 5.35 -51.50
C ILE A 1048 -10.15 6.01 -50.33
N PRO A 1049 -9.49 6.76 -49.42
CA PRO A 1049 -10.12 7.27 -48.20
C PRO A 1049 -11.39 8.10 -48.41
N SER A 1050 -11.47 8.90 -49.49
CA SER A 1050 -12.66 9.72 -49.80
C SER A 1050 -13.90 8.86 -50.09
N ILE A 1051 -13.72 7.69 -50.71
CA ILE A 1051 -14.79 6.70 -50.92
C ILE A 1051 -15.05 5.95 -49.61
N ALA A 1052 -14.00 5.50 -48.93
CA ALA A 1052 -14.12 4.69 -47.73
C ALA A 1052 -14.79 5.43 -46.56
N TYR A 1053 -14.54 6.72 -46.37
CA TYR A 1053 -15.21 7.53 -45.34
C TYR A 1053 -16.73 7.53 -45.56
N ASN A 1054 -17.18 7.62 -46.82
CA ASN A 1054 -18.58 7.56 -47.20
C ASN A 1054 -19.23 6.18 -46.99
N LEU A 1055 -18.43 5.10 -46.88
CA LEU A 1055 -18.89 3.74 -46.54
C LEU A 1055 -18.81 3.44 -45.04
N ALA A 1056 -17.89 4.12 -44.32
CA ALA A 1056 -17.72 3.98 -42.88
C ALA A 1056 -18.97 4.46 -42.12
N VAL A 1057 -19.53 5.61 -42.48
CA VAL A 1057 -20.73 6.17 -41.83
C VAL A 1057 -21.94 5.22 -41.94
N PRO A 1058 -22.32 4.71 -43.13
CA PRO A 1058 -23.35 3.66 -43.27
C PRO A 1058 -23.07 2.40 -42.46
N SER A 1059 -21.80 2.02 -42.32
CA SER A 1059 -21.43 0.83 -41.54
C SER A 1059 -21.69 1.03 -40.06
N LEU A 1060 -21.32 2.19 -39.51
CA LEU A 1060 -21.57 2.53 -38.10
C LEU A 1060 -23.08 2.63 -37.82
N PHE A 1061 -23.84 3.22 -38.75
CA PHE A 1061 -25.30 3.26 -38.68
C PHE A 1061 -25.91 1.84 -38.61
N ALA A 1062 -25.53 0.96 -39.54
CA ALA A 1062 -26.03 -0.40 -39.59
C ALA A 1062 -25.63 -1.25 -38.37
N LEU A 1063 -24.39 -1.14 -37.89
CA LEU A 1063 -23.90 -1.86 -36.71
C LEU A 1063 -24.58 -1.39 -35.43
N THR A 1064 -24.85 -0.09 -35.30
CA THR A 1064 -25.57 0.48 -34.15
C THR A 1064 -27.01 -0.04 -34.10
N GLY A 1065 -27.70 -0.01 -35.24
CA GLY A 1065 -29.05 -0.58 -35.35
C GLY A 1065 -29.10 -2.06 -35.03
N LEU A 1066 -28.14 -2.83 -35.54
CA LEU A 1066 -28.05 -4.26 -35.26
C LEU A 1066 -27.76 -4.57 -33.79
N GLY A 1067 -26.94 -3.74 -33.14
CA GLY A 1067 -26.69 -3.78 -31.70
C GLY A 1067 -27.97 -3.54 -30.90
N ALA A 1068 -28.72 -2.47 -31.23
CA ALA A 1068 -30.00 -2.14 -30.60
C ALA A 1068 -31.04 -3.26 -30.80
N TYR A 1069 -31.17 -3.78 -32.02
CA TYR A 1069 -32.00 -4.95 -32.33
C TYR A 1069 -31.64 -6.14 -31.45
N THR A 1070 -30.34 -6.44 -31.33
CA THR A 1070 -29.86 -7.60 -30.56
C THR A 1070 -30.17 -7.44 -29.08
N VAL A 1071 -29.92 -6.27 -28.49
CA VAL A 1071 -30.19 -6.06 -27.06
C VAL A 1071 -31.68 -6.14 -26.76
N ALA A 1072 -32.52 -5.42 -27.49
CA ALA A 1072 -33.96 -5.37 -27.22
C ALA A 1072 -34.67 -6.69 -27.52
N SER A 1073 -34.28 -7.40 -28.58
CA SER A 1073 -34.84 -8.73 -28.88
C SER A 1073 -34.50 -9.76 -27.80
N ASN A 1074 -33.34 -9.64 -27.15
CA ASN A 1074 -32.94 -10.51 -26.03
C ASN A 1074 -33.66 -10.17 -24.72
N LEU A 1075 -33.95 -8.90 -24.45
CA LEU A 1075 -34.62 -8.47 -23.22
C LEU A 1075 -36.11 -8.80 -23.19
N ALA A 1076 -36.78 -8.86 -24.35
CA ALA A 1076 -38.23 -9.05 -24.46
C ALA A 1076 -38.73 -10.50 -24.26
N SER A 1077 -38.03 -11.31 -23.45
CA SER A 1077 -38.15 -12.78 -23.31
C SER A 1077 -39.57 -13.39 -23.47
N GLY A 1078 -39.65 -14.52 -24.18
CA GLY A 1078 -40.78 -15.48 -24.11
C GLY A 1078 -41.50 -15.80 -25.42
N ASP A 1079 -41.46 -14.91 -26.42
CA ASP A 1079 -42.05 -15.13 -27.75
C ASP A 1079 -41.17 -14.53 -28.86
N ARG A 1080 -40.94 -15.30 -29.92
CA ARG A 1080 -40.13 -14.94 -31.10
C ARG A 1080 -40.68 -13.71 -31.80
N GLN A 1081 -42.01 -13.58 -31.94
CA GLN A 1081 -42.60 -12.42 -32.59
C GLN A 1081 -42.45 -11.16 -31.73
N ARG A 1082 -42.65 -11.29 -30.41
CA ARG A 1082 -42.43 -10.21 -29.46
C ARG A 1082 -40.98 -9.72 -29.45
N GLY A 1083 -40.02 -10.64 -29.44
CA GLY A 1083 -38.59 -10.32 -29.51
C GLY A 1083 -38.22 -9.59 -30.82
N MET A 1084 -38.71 -10.07 -31.96
CA MET A 1084 -38.48 -9.41 -33.26
C MET A 1084 -39.08 -8.00 -33.30
N ARG A 1085 -40.33 -7.83 -32.84
CA ARG A 1085 -40.98 -6.50 -32.76
C ARG A 1085 -40.21 -5.55 -31.85
N ALA A 1086 -39.82 -6.02 -30.66
CA ALA A 1086 -39.03 -5.21 -29.73
C ALA A 1086 -37.67 -4.79 -30.33
N GLY A 1087 -37.00 -5.69 -31.04
CA GLY A 1087 -35.77 -5.39 -31.76
C GLY A 1087 -35.95 -4.34 -32.86
N LEU A 1088 -37.00 -4.47 -33.69
CA LEU A 1088 -37.31 -3.50 -34.76
C LEU A 1088 -37.67 -2.12 -34.19
N TRP A 1089 -38.50 -2.08 -33.14
CA TRP A 1089 -38.83 -0.83 -32.44
C TRP A 1089 -37.60 -0.18 -31.84
N ALA A 1090 -36.72 -0.94 -31.17
CA ALA A 1090 -35.48 -0.39 -30.63
C ALA A 1090 -34.57 0.18 -31.74
N THR A 1091 -34.48 -0.51 -32.88
CA THR A 1091 -33.72 -0.03 -34.05
C THR A 1091 -34.29 1.30 -34.54
N LEU A 1092 -35.61 1.40 -34.71
CA LEU A 1092 -36.29 2.62 -35.15
C LEU A 1092 -36.13 3.75 -34.12
N LEU A 1093 -36.29 3.46 -32.83
CA LEU A 1093 -36.16 4.46 -31.78
C LEU A 1093 -34.73 5.01 -31.67
N VAL A 1094 -33.73 4.14 -31.74
CA VAL A 1094 -32.31 4.55 -31.62
C VAL A 1094 -31.83 5.27 -32.87
N LEU A 1095 -32.15 4.76 -34.07
CA LEU A 1095 -31.60 5.31 -35.31
C LEU A 1095 -32.43 6.44 -35.92
N ILE A 1096 -33.75 6.42 -35.73
CA ILE A 1096 -34.67 7.40 -36.34
C ILE A 1096 -35.19 8.37 -35.27
N ALA A 1097 -35.89 7.87 -34.24
CA ALA A 1097 -36.54 8.74 -33.26
C ALA A 1097 -35.54 9.61 -32.47
N GLY A 1098 -34.39 9.02 -32.09
CA GLY A 1098 -33.29 9.71 -31.43
C GLY A 1098 -32.62 10.80 -32.27
N ASN A 1099 -32.84 10.82 -33.58
CA ASN A 1099 -32.30 11.82 -34.51
C ASN A 1099 -33.38 12.78 -35.06
N LEU A 1100 -34.60 12.76 -34.50
CA LEU A 1100 -35.70 13.65 -34.94
C LEU A 1100 -35.46 15.14 -34.64
N GLY A 1101 -34.50 15.48 -33.77
CA GLY A 1101 -34.09 16.87 -33.55
C GLY A 1101 -33.60 17.56 -34.83
N GLU A 1102 -32.97 16.79 -35.73
CA GLU A 1102 -32.47 17.29 -37.02
C GLU A 1102 -33.61 17.57 -38.03
N VAL A 1103 -34.84 17.09 -37.78
CA VAL A 1103 -36.01 17.42 -38.62
C VAL A 1103 -36.33 18.92 -38.55
N GLN A 1104 -35.95 19.60 -37.46
CA GLN A 1104 -36.06 21.06 -37.35
C GLN A 1104 -35.16 21.81 -38.35
N LEU A 1105 -34.16 21.15 -38.96
CA LEU A 1105 -33.33 21.74 -40.01
C LEU A 1105 -33.93 21.56 -41.42
N LEU A 1106 -35.00 20.78 -41.56
CA LEU A 1106 -35.71 20.54 -42.82
C LEU A 1106 -36.97 21.43 -42.98
N VAL A 1107 -37.37 22.13 -41.93
CA VAL A 1107 -38.47 23.12 -41.87
C VAL A 1107 -37.83 24.49 -41.73
#